data_AF-A0A7Y5FBQ9-F1
#
_entry.id   AF-A0A7Y5FBQ9-F1
#
_cell.length_a   1.000
_cell.length_b   1.000
_cell.length_c   1.000
_cell.angle_alpha   90.00
_cell.angle_beta   90.00
_cell.angle_gamma   90.00
#
_symmetry.space_group_name_H-M   'P 1'
#
loop_
_entity.id
_entity.type
_entity.pdbx_description
1 polymer ?
#
loop_
_entity_poly.entity_id
_entity_poly.type
_entity_poly.pdbx_seq_one_letter_code
_entity_poly.pdbx_strand_id
1 'polypeptide(L)'
;MHQQIDRSPSWRASTLIAVALSLSIGWGVRGNFGHEYGAMLPGVMAAMAACILSGREDWLARAPYFAFFGALGWAFGGSMSYMKVVSYTESGHWPSQMYGFFGLFAGGFLWAAMGGAGTSYAAVEDRDRITQLFKPLCWVLAAWALFIYFGWVAIMGSFGLEVQELVERGIERELRQNDPFYWLDTDWVQAFVALVALCAFDLWDRRFAKAWLLATLAGAGAIAGWLVQLALAKTAILAMVLPSIVRFQGDLSITNPETNQPFDPANMVTNWPTVFGEGAYAGVVIGLLIGAGIYFAKSGQWRSGASLLVHMAVGWLVVFLVFPVLLGVRMTPPRNDNWAGVAGVWLGMAVYMYRNGRTPVIVGSLVTGIIGGFGIAFTQLIKLMLMAPGNANRLSDLPPEAAAPIVKSWEHWQQANWHSIAIEQGAGIIYGIGVAVAVAMLATRVAPVQNEPRTRRWTEVFSVAFVLCGITYLSMIKLVAEYTKERAGGFVEVPMRMKAPLFEGLEFSSRTWFNFFFALYALCVIALLVVHLRRRIPLVPESWLGKAQLLYIVFVWIVVAFNQTKAQAAFHEQRLGTEGVIFLNAVIVTFLIAVLPRTKLTGWGEAPSEPRGWDDSPQQTSEPHATQTFPRLLRRTLLAGLATATVCTFGFAGVTRAVYGDKSLHAGHKGFRFGPQTEWRLYPVLRDKDHR
;
A
#
# COMPACT_ATOMS: atom_id res chain seq x y z
N MET A 1 -13.73 -40.36 -26.73
CA MET A 1 -13.17 -38.99 -26.67
C MET A 1 -13.75 -38.28 -25.46
N HIS A 2 -13.02 -38.24 -24.35
CA HIS A 2 -13.40 -37.41 -23.21
C HIS A 2 -13.26 -35.94 -23.62
N GLN A 3 -14.35 -35.18 -23.64
CA GLN A 3 -14.29 -33.72 -23.63
C GLN A 3 -13.61 -33.33 -22.32
N GLN A 4 -12.31 -33.09 -22.39
CA GLN A 4 -11.56 -32.46 -21.33
C GLN A 4 -12.18 -31.07 -21.17
N ILE A 5 -12.94 -30.86 -20.09
CA ILE A 5 -13.45 -29.53 -19.75
C ILE A 5 -12.22 -28.66 -19.50
N ASP A 6 -11.79 -27.95 -20.54
CA ASP A 6 -10.58 -27.15 -20.51
C ASP A 6 -10.81 -26.04 -19.49
N ARG A 7 -10.22 -26.21 -18.29
CA ARG A 7 -10.27 -25.19 -17.24
C ARG A 7 -9.70 -23.90 -17.83
N SER A 8 -10.37 -22.77 -17.58
CA SER A 8 -9.92 -21.45 -18.04
C SER A 8 -8.41 -21.27 -17.79
N PRO A 9 -7.65 -20.68 -18.73
CA PRO A 9 -6.19 -20.50 -18.60
C PRO A 9 -5.76 -19.85 -17.29
N SER A 10 -6.63 -19.01 -16.71
CA SER A 10 -6.39 -18.37 -15.42
C SER A 10 -6.26 -19.35 -14.24
N TRP A 11 -6.88 -20.55 -14.31
CA TRP A 11 -6.84 -21.58 -13.27
C TRP A 11 -5.70 -22.59 -13.44
N ARG A 12 -4.86 -22.46 -14.47
CA ARG A 12 -3.71 -23.33 -14.67
C ARG A 12 -2.70 -23.13 -13.55
N ALA A 13 -2.09 -24.22 -13.07
CA ALA A 13 -1.07 -24.15 -12.02
C ALA A 13 0.09 -23.24 -12.42
N SER A 14 0.49 -23.26 -13.69
CA SER A 14 1.54 -22.38 -14.22
C SER A 14 1.19 -20.90 -14.14
N THR A 15 -0.09 -20.53 -14.32
CA THR A 15 -0.58 -19.16 -14.14
C THR A 15 -0.52 -18.74 -12.67
N LEU A 16 -1.00 -19.61 -11.77
CA LEU A 16 -0.95 -19.34 -10.33
C LEU A 16 0.50 -19.15 -9.85
N ILE A 17 1.41 -20.01 -10.30
CA ILE A 17 2.84 -19.94 -9.97
C ILE A 17 3.45 -18.65 -10.52
N ALA A 18 3.21 -18.31 -11.79
CA ALA A 18 3.77 -17.10 -12.38
C ALA A 18 3.36 -15.84 -11.60
N VAL A 19 2.07 -15.69 -11.27
CA VAL A 19 1.57 -14.54 -10.50
C VAL A 19 2.11 -14.55 -9.07
N ALA A 20 2.21 -15.71 -8.43
CA ALA A 20 2.79 -15.87 -7.10
C ALA A 20 4.25 -15.41 -7.05
N LEU A 21 5.06 -15.87 -8.01
CA LEU A 21 6.46 -15.49 -8.12
C LEU A 21 6.64 -14.03 -8.52
N SER A 22 5.81 -13.50 -9.43
CA SER A 22 5.78 -12.07 -9.78
C SER A 22 5.61 -11.18 -8.56
N LEU A 23 4.67 -11.55 -7.67
CA LEU A 23 4.42 -10.77 -6.46
C LEU A 23 5.54 -10.98 -5.44
N SER A 24 6.04 -12.20 -5.28
CA SER A 24 7.17 -12.52 -4.42
C SER A 24 8.42 -11.70 -4.72
N ILE A 25 8.77 -11.52 -6.01
CA ILE A 25 9.86 -10.63 -6.45
C ILE A 25 9.66 -9.22 -5.91
N GLY A 26 8.51 -8.61 -6.22
CA GLY A 26 8.22 -7.24 -5.78
C GLY A 26 8.14 -7.10 -4.27
N TRP A 27 7.66 -8.12 -3.56
CA TRP A 27 7.55 -8.10 -2.10
C TRP A 27 8.91 -8.20 -1.40
N GLY A 28 9.80 -9.04 -1.92
CA GLY A 28 11.19 -9.11 -1.46
C GLY A 28 11.91 -7.78 -1.67
N VAL A 29 11.78 -7.17 -2.86
CA VAL A 29 12.33 -5.82 -3.11
C VAL A 29 11.69 -4.77 -2.20
N ARG A 30 10.37 -4.85 -1.96
CA ARG A 30 9.69 -3.93 -1.04
C ARG A 30 10.29 -3.97 0.36
N GLY A 31 10.76 -5.12 0.85
CA GLY A 31 11.47 -5.22 2.13
C GLY A 31 12.70 -4.32 2.20
N ASN A 32 13.46 -4.26 1.10
CA ASN A 32 14.65 -3.43 0.99
C ASN A 32 14.33 -1.93 0.86
N PHE A 33 13.23 -1.54 0.21
CA PHE A 33 12.94 -0.13 -0.10
C PHE A 33 11.91 0.51 0.85
N GLY A 34 11.02 -0.28 1.45
CA GLY A 34 9.96 0.14 2.35
C GLY A 34 8.85 1.00 1.72
N HIS A 35 7.77 1.19 2.47
CA HIS A 35 6.73 2.22 2.29
C HIS A 35 5.76 1.99 1.09
N GLU A 36 4.92 2.99 0.81
CA GLU A 36 3.84 2.97 -0.20
C GLU A 36 4.40 2.72 -1.61
N TYR A 37 5.50 3.38 -1.95
CA TYR A 37 6.12 3.29 -3.27
C TYR A 37 6.76 1.93 -3.53
N GLY A 38 7.38 1.32 -2.50
CA GLY A 38 7.91 -0.04 -2.61
C GLY A 38 6.80 -1.07 -2.83
N ALA A 39 5.63 -0.85 -2.21
CA ALA A 39 4.46 -1.71 -2.37
C ALA A 39 3.82 -1.62 -3.77
N MET A 40 4.08 -0.56 -4.54
CA MET A 40 3.61 -0.46 -5.93
C MET A 40 4.25 -1.53 -6.84
N LEU A 41 5.53 -1.85 -6.62
CA LEU A 41 6.30 -2.81 -7.43
C LEU A 41 5.63 -4.19 -7.55
N PRO A 42 5.31 -4.91 -6.45
CA PRO A 42 4.64 -6.20 -6.53
C PRO A 42 3.26 -6.09 -7.17
N GLY A 43 2.56 -4.97 -6.97
CA GLY A 43 1.25 -4.71 -7.55
C GLY A 43 1.28 -4.65 -9.08
N VAL A 44 2.26 -3.95 -9.67
CA VAL A 44 2.46 -3.92 -11.12
C VAL A 44 2.69 -5.34 -11.64
N MET A 45 3.66 -6.04 -11.07
CA MET A 45 4.09 -7.36 -11.55
C MET A 45 2.95 -8.38 -11.46
N ALA A 46 2.30 -8.51 -10.31
CA ALA A 46 1.23 -9.49 -10.11
C ALA A 46 0.00 -9.20 -10.99
N ALA A 47 -0.44 -7.94 -11.07
CA ALA A 47 -1.61 -7.58 -11.87
C ALA A 47 -1.36 -7.79 -13.37
N MET A 48 -0.16 -7.45 -13.84
CA MET A 48 0.22 -7.71 -15.23
C MET A 48 0.36 -9.19 -15.54
N ALA A 49 1.02 -9.97 -14.69
CA ALA A 49 1.16 -11.41 -14.89
C ALA A 49 -0.22 -12.10 -14.94
N ALA A 50 -1.13 -11.71 -14.04
CA ALA A 50 -2.49 -12.23 -14.03
C ALA A 50 -3.27 -11.82 -15.29
N CYS A 51 -3.11 -10.58 -15.76
CA CYS A 51 -3.70 -10.11 -17.01
C CYS A 51 -3.18 -10.90 -18.22
N ILE A 52 -1.86 -11.05 -18.33
CA ILE A 52 -1.18 -11.71 -19.46
C ILE A 52 -1.60 -13.19 -19.59
N LEU A 53 -1.71 -13.89 -18.46
CA LEU A 53 -2.00 -15.32 -18.40
C LEU A 53 -3.49 -15.64 -18.24
N SER A 54 -4.35 -14.63 -18.21
CA SER A 54 -5.79 -14.80 -18.01
C SER A 54 -6.49 -15.56 -19.14
N GLY A 55 -5.97 -15.44 -20.37
CA GLY A 55 -6.65 -15.89 -21.60
C GLY A 55 -7.77 -14.95 -22.06
N ARG A 56 -7.87 -13.74 -21.50
CA ARG A 56 -8.89 -12.73 -21.82
C ARG A 56 -8.32 -11.62 -22.71
N GLU A 57 -8.67 -11.63 -23.99
CA GLU A 57 -8.20 -10.61 -24.95
C GLU A 57 -8.69 -9.20 -24.63
N ASP A 58 -9.91 -9.09 -24.07
CA ASP A 58 -10.47 -7.83 -23.61
C ASP A 58 -9.66 -7.22 -22.45
N TRP A 59 -9.02 -8.05 -21.62
CA TRP A 59 -8.12 -7.61 -20.55
C TRP A 59 -6.72 -7.30 -21.07
N LEU A 60 -6.19 -8.07 -22.02
CA LEU A 60 -4.87 -7.80 -22.63
C LEU A 60 -4.81 -6.39 -23.25
N ALA A 61 -5.90 -5.94 -23.87
CA ALA A 61 -6.03 -4.58 -24.41
C ALA A 61 -6.03 -3.46 -23.34
N ARG A 62 -5.94 -3.84 -22.06
CA ARG A 62 -5.92 -2.99 -20.87
C ARG A 62 -4.72 -3.27 -19.96
N ALA A 63 -3.72 -4.03 -20.42
CA ALA A 63 -2.54 -4.36 -19.62
C ALA A 63 -1.88 -3.13 -18.93
N PRO A 64 -1.76 -1.95 -19.57
CA PRO A 64 -1.27 -0.75 -18.88
C PRO A 64 -2.12 -0.34 -17.67
N TYR A 65 -3.44 -0.51 -17.72
CA TYR A 65 -4.34 -0.21 -16.60
C TYR A 65 -4.22 -1.25 -15.49
N PHE A 66 -4.06 -2.53 -15.83
CA PHE A 66 -3.74 -3.56 -14.81
C PHE A 66 -2.45 -3.21 -14.07
N ALA A 67 -1.40 -2.79 -14.78
CA ALA A 67 -0.16 -2.33 -14.17
C ALA A 67 -0.38 -1.14 -13.23
N PHE A 68 -1.08 -0.10 -13.72
CA PHE A 68 -1.30 1.14 -12.99
C PHE A 68 -2.20 0.97 -11.75
N PHE A 69 -3.39 0.37 -11.89
CA PHE A 69 -4.29 0.16 -10.76
C PHE A 69 -3.80 -0.94 -9.82
N GLY A 70 -3.05 -1.93 -10.32
CA GLY A 70 -2.32 -2.88 -9.50
C GLY A 70 -1.33 -2.16 -8.58
N ALA A 71 -0.50 -1.26 -9.13
CA ALA A 71 0.40 -0.43 -8.34
C ALA A 71 -0.33 0.38 -7.26
N LEU A 72 -1.36 1.15 -7.65
CA LEU A 72 -2.10 2.01 -6.72
C LEU A 72 -2.79 1.20 -5.61
N GLY A 73 -3.39 0.07 -5.95
CA GLY A 73 -4.07 -0.78 -4.97
C GLY A 73 -3.13 -1.27 -3.86
N TRP A 74 -1.94 -1.74 -4.23
CA TRP A 74 -0.94 -2.19 -3.25
C TRP A 74 -0.24 -1.05 -2.51
N ALA A 75 -0.15 0.15 -3.11
CA ALA A 75 0.42 1.34 -2.48
C ALA A 75 -0.30 1.74 -1.19
N PHE A 76 -1.63 1.70 -1.17
CA PHE A 76 -2.43 2.11 -0.01
C PHE A 76 -2.07 1.35 1.26
N GLY A 77 -1.76 0.06 1.18
CA GLY A 77 -1.36 -0.70 2.38
C GLY A 77 0.09 -0.51 2.79
N GLY A 78 0.92 0.12 1.95
CA GLY A 78 2.36 0.28 2.21
C GLY A 78 2.69 1.24 3.35
N SER A 79 1.74 2.06 3.79
CA SER A 79 1.91 2.98 4.93
C SER A 79 1.54 2.37 6.29
N MET A 80 1.01 1.14 6.33
CA MET A 80 0.66 0.46 7.58
C MET A 80 1.88 -0.15 8.26
N SER A 81 2.03 0.08 9.55
CA SER A 81 3.02 -0.62 10.37
C SER A 81 2.52 -2.03 10.75
N TYR A 82 3.42 -3.02 10.68
CA TYR A 82 3.10 -4.40 11.07
C TYR A 82 4.16 -5.03 12.00
N MET A 83 5.35 -4.44 12.12
CA MET A 83 6.43 -4.99 12.98
C MET A 83 6.03 -5.15 14.44
N LYS A 84 5.25 -4.22 15.00
CA LYS A 84 4.76 -4.35 16.39
C LYS A 84 3.85 -5.56 16.55
N VAL A 85 3.01 -5.81 15.55
CA VAL A 85 2.12 -6.97 15.57
C VAL A 85 2.90 -8.28 15.38
N VAL A 86 3.93 -8.30 14.52
CA VAL A 86 4.89 -9.41 14.43
C VAL A 86 5.51 -9.69 15.80
N SER A 87 6.01 -8.65 16.48
CA SER A 87 6.60 -8.79 17.82
C SER A 87 5.60 -9.33 18.85
N TYR A 88 4.31 -8.98 18.76
CA TYR A 88 3.30 -9.54 19.65
C TYR A 88 3.12 -11.06 19.45
N THR A 89 3.25 -11.58 18.22
CA THR A 89 3.21 -13.04 17.99
C THR A 89 4.40 -13.78 18.61
N GLU A 90 5.51 -13.08 18.80
CA GLU A 90 6.75 -13.58 19.39
C GLU A 90 6.73 -13.53 20.93
N SER A 91 5.65 -12.98 21.51
CA SER A 91 5.45 -12.88 22.95
C SER A 91 5.09 -14.22 23.59
N GLY A 92 5.57 -14.46 24.81
CA GLY A 92 5.09 -15.54 25.67
C GLY A 92 3.73 -15.26 26.34
N HIS A 93 3.23 -14.02 26.25
CA HIS A 93 1.94 -13.63 26.86
C HIS A 93 0.77 -13.97 25.95
N TRP A 94 -0.05 -14.93 26.36
CA TRP A 94 -1.13 -15.50 25.55
C TRP A 94 -2.08 -14.46 24.91
N PRO A 95 -2.66 -13.49 25.66
CA PRO A 95 -3.49 -12.44 25.06
C PRO A 95 -2.75 -11.56 24.03
N SER A 96 -1.47 -11.27 24.26
CA SER A 96 -0.65 -10.49 23.31
C SER A 96 -0.40 -11.30 22.03
N GLN A 97 -0.10 -12.59 22.17
CA GLN A 97 0.17 -13.48 21.05
C GLN A 97 -1.05 -13.66 20.14
N MET A 98 -2.23 -13.90 20.72
CA MET A 98 -3.48 -13.95 19.95
C MET A 98 -3.74 -12.63 19.22
N TYR A 99 -3.57 -11.50 19.91
CA TYR A 99 -3.72 -10.19 19.29
C TYR A 99 -2.71 -9.94 18.17
N GLY A 100 -1.49 -10.44 18.32
CA GLY A 100 -0.49 -10.46 17.26
C GLY A 100 -1.01 -11.16 16.01
N PHE A 101 -1.49 -12.39 16.12
CA PHE A 101 -2.00 -13.10 14.94
C PHE A 101 -3.26 -12.47 14.34
N PHE A 102 -4.17 -11.96 15.19
CA PHE A 102 -5.32 -11.19 14.73
C PHE A 102 -4.91 -9.92 13.97
N GLY A 103 -4.01 -9.12 14.52
CA GLY A 103 -3.55 -7.89 13.90
C GLY A 103 -2.78 -8.15 12.60
N LEU A 104 -2.02 -9.25 12.51
CA LEU A 104 -1.34 -9.65 11.28
C LEU A 104 -2.35 -10.05 10.21
N PHE A 105 -3.37 -10.83 10.59
CA PHE A 105 -4.46 -11.15 9.69
C PHE A 105 -5.17 -9.88 9.22
N ALA A 106 -5.53 -8.97 10.12
CA ALA A 106 -6.25 -7.74 9.79
C ALA A 106 -5.42 -6.81 8.88
N GLY A 107 -4.15 -6.58 9.23
CA GLY A 107 -3.23 -5.76 8.43
C GLY A 107 -2.96 -6.37 7.05
N GLY A 108 -2.65 -7.66 6.99
CA GLY A 108 -2.46 -8.39 5.74
C GLY A 108 -3.72 -8.42 4.88
N PHE A 109 -4.89 -8.56 5.51
CA PHE A 109 -6.18 -8.48 4.85
C PHE A 109 -6.40 -7.13 4.19
N LEU A 110 -6.25 -6.03 4.93
CA LEU A 110 -6.47 -4.68 4.40
C LEU A 110 -5.53 -4.38 3.23
N TRP A 111 -4.27 -4.80 3.36
CA TRP A 111 -3.27 -4.57 2.32
C TRP A 111 -3.60 -5.33 1.03
N ALA A 112 -3.79 -6.64 1.14
CA ALA A 112 -4.08 -7.48 -0.01
C ALA A 112 -5.48 -7.20 -0.57
N ALA A 113 -6.44 -6.76 0.25
CA ALA A 113 -7.76 -6.36 -0.20
C ALA A 113 -7.70 -5.14 -1.12
N MET A 114 -6.92 -4.12 -0.77
CA MET A 114 -6.70 -2.96 -1.63
C MET A 114 -5.92 -3.33 -2.91
N GLY A 115 -4.92 -4.20 -2.81
CA GLY A 115 -4.20 -4.74 -3.98
C GLY A 115 -5.10 -5.52 -4.95
N GLY A 116 -5.97 -6.39 -4.41
CA GLY A 116 -6.98 -7.13 -5.16
C GLY A 116 -8.06 -6.22 -5.74
N ALA A 117 -8.44 -5.16 -5.04
CA ALA A 117 -9.39 -4.16 -5.54
C ALA A 117 -8.85 -3.43 -6.77
N GLY A 118 -7.59 -2.98 -6.75
CA GLY A 118 -6.94 -2.32 -7.89
C GLY A 118 -6.92 -3.21 -9.14
N THR A 119 -6.48 -4.46 -9.00
CA THR A 119 -6.47 -5.44 -10.10
C THR A 119 -7.88 -5.75 -10.60
N SER A 120 -8.83 -5.97 -9.68
CA SER A 120 -10.22 -6.29 -10.03
C SER A 120 -10.93 -5.10 -10.69
N TYR A 121 -10.60 -3.88 -10.30
CA TYR A 121 -11.15 -2.67 -10.90
C TYR A 121 -10.79 -2.57 -12.39
N ALA A 122 -9.51 -2.80 -12.74
CA ALA A 122 -9.07 -2.84 -14.13
C ALA A 122 -9.73 -3.96 -14.96
N ALA A 123 -10.03 -5.10 -14.30
CA ALA A 123 -10.66 -6.26 -14.93
C ALA A 123 -12.16 -6.10 -15.19
N VAL A 124 -12.88 -5.41 -14.30
CA VAL A 124 -14.35 -5.36 -14.29
C VAL A 124 -14.90 -4.07 -14.91
N GLU A 125 -14.23 -2.95 -14.71
CA GLU A 125 -14.82 -1.66 -15.04
C GLU A 125 -14.72 -1.34 -16.54
N ASP A 126 -15.67 -0.58 -17.07
CA ASP A 126 -15.66 -0.16 -18.48
C ASP A 126 -14.52 0.82 -18.76
N ARG A 127 -13.98 0.78 -19.99
CA ARG A 127 -12.84 1.62 -20.38
C ARG A 127 -13.12 3.11 -20.21
N ASP A 128 -14.35 3.55 -20.48
CA ASP A 128 -14.74 4.95 -20.28
C ASP A 128 -14.60 5.37 -18.81
N ARG A 129 -15.15 4.59 -17.87
CA ARG A 129 -15.08 4.89 -16.44
C ARG A 129 -13.65 4.80 -15.88
N ILE A 130 -12.87 3.81 -16.30
CA ILE A 130 -11.45 3.71 -15.93
C ILE A 130 -10.70 4.97 -16.35
N THR A 131 -10.91 5.44 -17.58
CA THR A 131 -10.17 6.59 -18.12
C THR A 131 -10.66 7.93 -17.58
N GLN A 132 -11.91 8.03 -17.10
CA GLN A 132 -12.41 9.23 -16.44
C GLN A 132 -11.65 9.56 -15.15
N LEU A 133 -11.27 8.54 -14.36
CA LEU A 133 -10.54 8.72 -13.09
C LEU A 133 -9.20 9.43 -13.22
N PHE A 134 -8.56 9.41 -14.39
CA PHE A 134 -7.21 9.94 -14.54
C PHE A 134 -7.16 11.46 -14.33
N LYS A 135 -8.20 12.21 -14.75
CA LYS A 135 -8.23 13.66 -14.54
C LYS A 135 -8.24 14.04 -13.05
N PRO A 136 -9.21 13.60 -12.23
CA PRO A 136 -9.19 13.92 -10.80
C PRO A 136 -7.97 13.33 -10.09
N LEU A 137 -7.48 12.16 -10.52
CA LEU A 137 -6.24 11.60 -9.97
C LEU A 137 -5.02 12.49 -10.25
N CYS A 138 -4.88 13.04 -11.46
CA CYS A 138 -3.81 13.99 -11.77
C CYS A 138 -3.89 15.25 -10.89
N TRP A 139 -5.10 15.72 -10.54
CA TRP A 139 -5.28 16.83 -9.60
C TRP A 139 -4.78 16.46 -8.20
N VAL A 140 -5.08 15.24 -7.71
CA VAL A 140 -4.57 14.75 -6.43
C VAL A 140 -3.04 14.63 -6.45
N LEU A 141 -2.47 14.01 -7.49
CA LEU A 141 -1.03 13.87 -7.63
C LEU A 141 -0.32 15.22 -7.75
N ALA A 142 -0.89 16.17 -8.49
CA ALA A 142 -0.35 17.53 -8.59
C ALA A 142 -0.44 18.27 -7.25
N ALA A 143 -1.55 18.15 -6.52
CA ALA A 143 -1.70 18.76 -5.21
C ALA A 143 -0.70 18.17 -4.20
N TRP A 144 -0.49 16.86 -4.20
CA TRP A 144 0.55 16.23 -3.37
C TRP A 144 1.95 16.69 -3.75
N ALA A 145 2.28 16.76 -5.04
CA ALA A 145 3.57 17.26 -5.49
C ALA A 145 3.78 18.73 -5.07
N LEU A 146 2.80 19.60 -5.31
CA LEU A 146 2.86 21.00 -4.92
C LEU A 146 2.95 21.17 -3.40
N PHE A 147 2.22 20.35 -2.64
CA PHE A 147 2.28 20.36 -1.19
C PHE A 147 3.67 19.96 -0.69
N ILE A 148 4.26 18.89 -1.25
CA ILE A 148 5.61 18.44 -0.86
C ILE A 148 6.68 19.48 -1.20
N TYR A 149 6.66 20.06 -2.41
CA TYR A 149 7.74 20.95 -2.87
C TYR A 149 7.60 22.39 -2.39
N PHE A 150 6.37 22.90 -2.22
CA PHE A 150 6.12 24.31 -1.93
C PHE A 150 5.32 24.51 -0.63
N GLY A 151 4.26 23.71 -0.44
CA GLY A 151 3.35 23.87 0.70
C GLY A 151 4.03 23.59 2.04
N TRP A 152 4.76 22.48 2.13
CA TRP A 152 5.40 22.03 3.36
C TRP A 152 6.41 23.05 3.88
N VAL A 153 7.29 23.53 3.00
CA VAL A 153 8.33 24.51 3.36
C VAL A 153 7.71 25.83 3.83
N ALA A 154 6.70 26.33 3.12
CA ALA A 154 6.03 27.58 3.48
C ALA A 154 5.27 27.46 4.82
N ILE A 155 4.57 26.35 5.03
CA ILE A 155 3.83 26.10 6.27
C ILE A 155 4.80 25.97 7.44
N MET A 156 5.86 25.16 7.30
CA MET A 156 6.82 24.96 8.39
C MET A 156 7.61 26.23 8.71
N GLY A 157 7.96 27.03 7.70
CA GLY A 157 8.54 28.35 7.91
C GLY A 157 7.63 29.30 8.71
N SER A 158 6.30 29.16 8.58
CA SER A 158 5.35 29.97 9.37
C SER A 158 5.28 29.58 10.86
N PHE A 159 5.77 28.39 11.22
CA PHE A 159 5.94 27.95 12.61
C PHE A 159 7.34 28.29 13.18
N GLY A 160 8.14 29.09 12.47
CA GLY A 160 9.45 29.57 12.95
C GLY A 160 10.57 28.54 12.88
N LEU A 161 10.39 27.45 12.12
CA LEU A 161 11.41 26.43 11.90
C LEU A 161 12.31 26.83 10.70
N GLU A 162 13.63 26.81 10.86
CA GLU A 162 14.58 27.20 9.80
C GLU A 162 14.53 26.24 8.59
N VAL A 163 14.43 26.80 7.39
CA VAL A 163 14.27 26.04 6.12
C VAL A 163 15.44 25.08 5.86
N GLN A 164 16.65 25.41 6.32
CA GLN A 164 17.85 24.59 6.12
C GLN A 164 17.84 23.37 7.05
N GLU A 165 17.49 23.53 8.33
CA GLU A 165 17.19 22.43 9.25
C GLU A 165 16.01 21.58 8.75
N LEU A 166 15.02 22.15 8.08
CA LEU A 166 13.84 21.45 7.55
C LEU A 166 14.06 20.66 6.27
N VAL A 167 15.04 21.02 5.45
CA VAL A 167 15.41 20.24 4.26
C VAL A 167 16.28 19.03 4.65
N GLU A 168 17.06 19.16 5.71
CA GLU A 168 17.78 18.06 6.36
C GLU A 168 16.82 17.18 7.20
N ARG A 169 15.99 17.79 8.04
CA ARG A 169 14.93 17.12 8.85
C ARG A 169 13.74 16.63 8.07
N GLY A 170 13.44 17.20 6.90
CA GLY A 170 12.27 16.86 6.07
C GLY A 170 12.29 15.45 5.49
N ILE A 171 13.37 14.71 5.78
CA ILE A 171 13.57 13.31 5.43
C ILE A 171 14.05 12.50 6.66
N GLU A 172 14.67 13.14 7.65
CA GLU A 172 15.13 12.48 8.88
C GLU A 172 13.96 12.22 9.84
N ARG A 173 13.70 10.93 10.07
CA ARG A 173 12.54 10.39 10.79
C ARG A 173 12.58 10.64 12.30
N GLU A 174 13.65 11.23 12.83
CA GLU A 174 14.02 11.07 14.24
C GLU A 174 13.18 11.93 15.21
N LEU A 175 12.58 13.04 14.75
CA LEU A 175 11.74 13.95 15.58
C LEU A 175 10.38 14.33 14.95
N ARG A 176 9.79 13.46 14.13
CA ARG A 176 8.49 13.72 13.46
C ARG A 176 7.33 14.07 14.39
N GLN A 177 7.39 13.67 15.66
CA GLN A 177 6.38 13.95 16.67
C GLN A 177 6.32 15.42 17.10
N ASN A 178 7.35 16.19 16.75
CA ASN A 178 7.41 17.64 16.98
C ASN A 178 6.75 18.43 15.85
N ASP A 179 6.36 17.76 14.76
CA ASP A 179 5.60 18.36 13.68
C ASP A 179 4.21 18.82 14.19
N PRO A 180 3.79 20.08 13.92
CA PRO A 180 2.47 20.57 14.33
C PRO A 180 1.29 19.75 13.81
N PHE A 181 1.48 19.06 12.68
CA PHE A 181 0.52 18.17 12.04
C PHE A 181 0.72 16.70 12.42
N TYR A 182 1.65 16.36 13.31
CA TYR A 182 1.80 14.99 13.78
C TYR A 182 0.50 14.49 14.41
N TRP A 183 -0.09 13.44 13.84
CA TRP A 183 -1.31 12.84 14.38
C TRP A 183 -1.27 11.32 14.32
N LEU A 184 -0.96 10.70 15.47
CA LEU A 184 -0.82 9.25 15.62
C LEU A 184 0.08 8.60 14.56
N ASP A 185 1.05 9.36 14.05
CA ASP A 185 1.96 8.96 12.98
C ASP A 185 1.26 8.50 11.68
N THR A 186 0.20 9.19 11.27
CA THR A 186 -0.64 8.81 10.11
C THR A 186 -0.59 9.78 8.94
N ASP A 187 -1.01 9.31 7.76
CA ASP A 187 -1.00 10.06 6.49
C ASP A 187 -2.24 10.98 6.32
N TRP A 188 -2.75 11.53 7.42
CA TRP A 188 -4.01 12.29 7.39
C TRP A 188 -3.89 13.58 6.58
N VAL A 189 -2.69 14.21 6.56
CA VAL A 189 -2.42 15.39 5.76
C VAL A 189 -2.55 15.06 4.28
N GLN A 190 -1.99 13.93 3.84
CA GLN A 190 -2.09 13.46 2.45
C GLN A 190 -3.54 13.15 2.07
N ALA A 191 -4.30 12.48 2.95
CA ALA A 191 -5.71 12.22 2.74
C ALA A 191 -6.54 13.52 2.67
N PHE A 192 -6.24 14.49 3.53
CA PHE A 192 -6.90 15.79 3.54
C PHE A 192 -6.58 16.61 2.29
N VAL A 193 -5.31 16.71 1.89
CA VAL A 193 -4.88 17.39 0.66
C VAL A 193 -5.52 16.75 -0.56
N ALA A 194 -5.64 15.41 -0.60
CA ALA A 194 -6.35 14.72 -1.67
C ALA A 194 -7.83 15.12 -1.73
N LEU A 195 -8.51 15.20 -0.58
CA LEU A 195 -9.90 15.65 -0.52
C LEU A 195 -10.06 17.10 -0.99
N VAL A 196 -9.17 18.00 -0.56
CA VAL A 196 -9.15 19.40 -1.00
C VAL A 196 -8.92 19.50 -2.51
N ALA A 197 -8.01 18.71 -3.07
CA ALA A 197 -7.75 18.66 -4.51
C ALA A 197 -8.99 18.20 -5.29
N LEU A 198 -9.72 17.22 -4.77
CA LEU A 198 -10.96 16.72 -5.38
C LEU A 198 -12.10 17.76 -5.30
N CYS A 199 -12.21 18.49 -4.19
CA CYS A 199 -13.11 19.62 -4.03
C CYS A 199 -12.80 20.73 -5.05
N ALA A 200 -11.52 21.08 -5.20
CA ALA A 200 -11.06 22.06 -6.19
C ALA A 200 -11.35 21.58 -7.63
N PHE A 201 -11.14 20.29 -7.90
CA PHE A 201 -11.49 19.69 -9.19
C PHE A 201 -13.00 19.76 -9.47
N ASP A 202 -13.89 19.47 -8.51
CA ASP A 202 -15.35 19.60 -8.70
C ASP A 202 -15.75 21.04 -9.04
N LEU A 203 -15.17 22.02 -8.34
CA LEU A 203 -15.40 23.44 -8.64
C LEU A 203 -14.93 23.81 -10.05
N TRP A 204 -13.73 23.38 -10.43
CA TRP A 204 -13.15 23.65 -11.74
C TRP A 204 -13.95 22.98 -12.87
N ASP A 205 -14.30 21.71 -12.73
CA ASP A 205 -15.08 20.94 -13.72
C ASP A 205 -16.46 21.57 -13.96
N ARG A 206 -17.00 22.22 -12.93
CA ARG A 206 -18.27 22.95 -12.96
C ARG A 206 -18.14 24.43 -13.28
N ARG A 207 -16.95 24.90 -13.67
CA ARG A 207 -16.65 26.31 -13.98
C ARG A 207 -17.06 27.27 -12.85
N PHE A 208 -16.81 26.86 -11.61
CA PHE A 208 -17.12 27.61 -10.39
C PHE A 208 -18.62 27.95 -10.20
N ALA A 209 -19.51 27.18 -10.84
CA ALA A 209 -20.95 27.35 -10.67
C ALA A 209 -21.34 27.17 -9.19
N LYS A 210 -21.99 28.19 -8.62
CA LYS A 210 -22.38 28.29 -7.20
C LYS A 210 -21.19 28.41 -6.21
N ALA A 211 -20.01 28.85 -6.66
CA ALA A 211 -18.88 29.10 -5.75
C ALA A 211 -19.17 30.16 -4.67
N TRP A 212 -20.07 31.11 -4.94
CA TRP A 212 -20.55 32.06 -3.91
C TRP A 212 -21.24 31.34 -2.74
N LEU A 213 -21.90 30.21 -2.99
CA LEU A 213 -22.54 29.42 -1.94
C LEU A 213 -21.50 28.72 -1.06
N LEU A 214 -20.35 28.33 -1.63
CA LEU A 214 -19.22 27.83 -0.86
C LEU A 214 -18.67 28.92 0.06
N ALA A 215 -18.41 30.12 -0.46
CA ALA A 215 -17.90 31.23 0.34
C ALA A 215 -18.87 31.62 1.47
N THR A 216 -20.16 31.67 1.19
CA THR A 216 -21.19 32.00 2.20
C THR A 216 -21.34 30.91 3.26
N LEU A 217 -21.42 29.64 2.88
CA LEU A 217 -21.54 28.54 3.85
C LEU A 217 -20.25 28.35 4.66
N ALA A 218 -19.08 28.49 4.03
CA ALA A 218 -17.79 28.43 4.72
C ALA A 218 -17.63 29.61 5.69
N GLY A 219 -17.99 30.83 5.28
CA GLY A 219 -17.97 32.02 6.14
C GLY A 219 -18.96 31.92 7.30
N ALA A 220 -20.20 31.49 7.03
CA ALA A 220 -21.20 31.25 8.07
C ALA A 220 -20.75 30.15 9.05
N GLY A 221 -20.14 29.08 8.53
CA GLY A 221 -19.54 28.03 9.32
C GLY A 221 -18.40 28.54 10.21
N ALA A 222 -17.50 29.37 9.67
CA ALA A 222 -16.40 29.99 10.40
C ALA A 222 -16.90 30.87 11.56
N ILE A 223 -17.92 31.70 11.32
CA ILE A 223 -18.57 32.54 12.34
C ILE A 223 -19.24 31.65 13.41
N ALA A 224 -19.98 30.61 12.99
CA ALA A 224 -20.62 29.68 13.93
C ALA A 224 -19.58 28.95 14.81
N GLY A 225 -18.48 28.49 14.21
CA GLY A 225 -17.40 27.83 14.93
C GLY A 225 -16.67 28.77 15.89
N TRP A 226 -16.47 30.03 15.50
CA TRP A 226 -15.96 31.06 16.40
C TRP A 226 -16.88 31.30 17.59
N LEU A 227 -18.19 31.44 17.36
CA LEU A 227 -19.19 31.64 18.43
C LEU A 227 -19.24 30.45 19.38
N VAL A 228 -19.17 29.21 18.85
CA VAL A 228 -19.09 27.99 19.67
C VAL A 228 -17.82 27.99 20.51
N GLN A 229 -16.67 28.32 19.93
CA GLN A 229 -15.40 28.41 20.67
C GLN A 229 -15.47 29.48 21.77
N LEU A 230 -16.04 30.66 21.47
CA LEU A 230 -16.23 31.74 22.44
C LEU A 230 -17.17 31.31 23.59
N ALA A 231 -18.26 30.61 23.27
CA ALA A 231 -19.17 30.06 24.26
C ALA A 231 -18.49 28.99 25.13
N LEU A 232 -17.73 28.07 24.52
CA LEU A 232 -16.96 27.06 25.22
C LEU A 232 -15.88 27.68 26.13
N ALA A 233 -15.24 28.77 25.72
CA ALA A 233 -14.25 29.48 26.53
C ALA A 233 -14.88 30.23 27.71
N LYS A 234 -16.11 30.74 27.55
CA LYS A 234 -16.86 31.41 28.64
C LYS A 234 -17.61 30.45 29.56
N THR A 235 -17.70 29.18 29.22
CA THR A 235 -18.38 28.16 30.03
C THR A 235 -17.37 27.15 30.59
N ALA A 236 -17.68 26.55 31.74
CA ALA A 236 -16.85 25.45 32.28
C ALA A 236 -17.00 24.13 31.49
N ILE A 237 -17.79 24.12 30.41
CA ILE A 237 -18.11 22.92 29.61
C ILE A 237 -16.84 22.38 28.94
N LEU A 238 -15.98 23.26 28.42
CA LEU A 238 -14.75 22.80 27.75
C LEU A 238 -13.85 22.05 28.74
N ALA A 239 -13.66 22.58 29.95
CA ALA A 239 -12.88 21.91 31.00
C ALA A 239 -13.49 20.57 31.44
N MET A 240 -14.82 20.42 31.39
CA MET A 240 -15.52 19.18 31.71
C MET A 240 -15.36 18.11 30.61
N VAL A 241 -15.38 18.52 29.34
CA VAL A 241 -15.40 17.60 28.20
C VAL A 241 -13.98 17.23 27.73
N LEU A 242 -13.03 18.16 27.83
CA LEU A 242 -11.67 18.00 27.30
C LEU A 242 -10.96 16.72 27.82
N PRO A 243 -11.03 16.36 29.12
CA PRO A 243 -10.39 15.13 29.63
C PRO A 243 -10.98 13.83 29.05
N SER A 244 -12.21 13.87 28.54
CA SER A 244 -12.86 12.70 27.92
C SER A 244 -12.43 12.49 26.46
N ILE A 245 -12.00 13.56 25.79
CA ILE A 245 -11.71 13.60 24.36
C ILE A 245 -10.19 13.64 24.09
N VAL A 246 -9.42 14.31 24.94
CA VAL A 246 -7.96 14.42 24.83
C VAL A 246 -7.30 13.40 25.76
N ARG A 247 -6.47 12.54 25.20
CA ARG A 247 -5.76 11.46 25.89
C ARG A 247 -4.30 11.49 25.51
N PHE A 248 -3.43 11.29 26.49
CA PHE A 248 -1.99 11.12 26.25
C PHE A 248 -1.71 9.76 25.61
N GLN A 249 -0.71 9.73 24.72
CA GLN A 249 -0.19 8.52 24.06
C GLN A 249 0.83 7.85 24.96
N GLY A 250 0.39 7.36 26.13
CA GLY A 250 1.19 6.69 27.14
C GLY A 250 0.42 6.63 28.45
N ASP A 251 1.14 6.49 29.56
CA ASP A 251 0.50 6.39 30.87
C ASP A 251 1.23 7.23 31.93
N LEU A 252 0.59 8.31 32.35
CA LEU A 252 1.10 9.23 33.39
C LEU A 252 1.17 8.59 34.78
N SER A 253 0.48 7.46 35.01
CA SER A 253 0.51 6.76 36.30
C SER A 253 1.76 5.90 36.50
N ILE A 254 2.61 5.76 35.47
CA ILE A 254 3.76 4.86 35.50
C ILE A 254 5.06 5.68 35.61
N THR A 255 6.00 5.16 36.41
CA THR A 255 7.38 5.64 36.47
C THR A 255 8.12 5.24 35.20
N ASN A 256 8.73 6.20 34.52
CA ASN A 256 9.57 5.97 33.36
C ASN A 256 10.71 5.00 33.73
N PRO A 257 10.82 3.83 33.06
CA PRO A 257 11.83 2.83 33.40
C PRO A 257 13.28 3.29 33.11
N GLU A 258 13.48 4.31 32.29
CA GLU A 258 14.81 4.84 31.95
C GLU A 258 15.28 5.92 32.93
N THR A 259 14.40 6.84 33.33
CA THR A 259 14.74 7.98 34.20
C THR A 259 14.37 7.75 35.67
N ASN A 260 13.59 6.71 35.96
CA ASN A 260 13.02 6.41 37.27
C ASN A 260 12.19 7.56 37.87
N GLN A 261 11.61 8.42 37.01
CA GLN A 261 10.71 9.52 37.38
C GLN A 261 9.37 9.38 36.63
N PRO A 262 8.26 9.96 37.12
CA PRO A 262 7.01 10.04 36.35
C PRO A 262 7.21 10.70 34.99
N PHE A 263 6.43 10.32 33.99
CA PHE A 263 6.45 11.02 32.69
C PHE A 263 5.99 12.47 32.84
N ASP A 264 6.73 13.40 32.26
CA ASP A 264 6.32 14.81 32.17
C ASP A 264 5.18 14.95 31.14
N PRO A 265 3.97 15.41 31.53
CA PRO A 265 2.87 15.66 30.61
C PRO A 265 3.23 16.60 29.45
N ALA A 266 4.17 17.54 29.64
CA ALA A 266 4.60 18.48 28.61
C ALA A 266 5.32 17.77 27.44
N ASN A 267 6.00 16.66 27.73
CA ASN A 267 6.76 15.90 26.73
C ASN A 267 5.92 14.81 26.05
N MET A 268 4.70 14.53 26.54
CA MET A 268 3.84 13.50 25.97
C MET A 268 3.03 14.02 24.77
N VAL A 269 2.86 13.15 23.77
CA VAL A 269 1.97 13.42 22.64
C VAL A 269 0.53 13.04 22.98
N THR A 270 -0.47 13.72 22.42
CA THR A 270 -1.89 13.38 22.62
C THR A 270 -2.51 12.68 21.41
N ASN A 271 -3.76 12.24 21.52
CA ASN A 271 -4.56 11.72 20.42
C ASN A 271 -5.08 12.81 19.45
N TRP A 272 -4.65 14.07 19.60
CA TRP A 272 -4.92 15.18 18.68
C TRP A 272 -3.62 15.85 18.23
N PRO A 273 -3.54 16.40 17.01
CA PRO A 273 -2.38 17.15 16.55
C PRO A 273 -2.28 18.48 17.29
N THR A 274 -1.05 18.97 17.48
CA THR A 274 -0.80 20.15 18.31
C THR A 274 -1.38 21.43 17.70
N VAL A 275 -1.53 21.48 16.37
CA VAL A 275 -2.20 22.58 15.65
C VAL A 275 -3.61 22.87 16.16
N PHE A 276 -4.32 21.88 16.72
CA PHE A 276 -5.65 22.11 17.33
C PHE A 276 -5.60 22.51 18.81
N GLY A 277 -4.48 22.30 19.50
CA GLY A 277 -4.32 22.58 20.94
C GLY A 277 -3.88 24.01 21.25
N GLU A 278 -3.10 24.65 20.37
CA GLU A 278 -2.46 25.95 20.63
C GLU A 278 -3.12 27.13 19.88
N GLY A 279 -4.11 26.85 19.02
CA GLY A 279 -4.68 27.85 18.12
C GLY A 279 -5.88 28.63 18.68
N ALA A 280 -5.76 29.96 18.78
CA ALA A 280 -6.88 30.88 19.06
C ALA A 280 -8.03 30.77 18.02
N TYR A 281 -7.81 30.10 16.89
CA TYR A 281 -8.72 30.04 15.75
C TYR A 281 -9.24 28.62 15.42
N ALA A 282 -9.03 27.63 16.29
CA ALA A 282 -9.44 26.24 16.02
C ALA A 282 -10.93 26.11 15.68
N GLY A 283 -11.81 26.81 16.40
CA GLY A 283 -13.25 26.85 16.13
C GLY A 283 -13.57 27.47 14.78
N VAL A 284 -12.86 28.52 14.38
CA VAL A 284 -13.02 29.15 13.06
C VAL A 284 -12.69 28.17 11.95
N VAL A 285 -11.55 27.48 12.06
CA VAL A 285 -11.09 26.50 11.07
C VAL A 285 -12.05 25.32 10.98
N ILE A 286 -12.44 24.71 12.10
CA ILE A 286 -13.39 23.60 12.13
C ILE A 286 -14.73 24.02 11.53
N GLY A 287 -15.24 25.19 11.93
CA GLY A 287 -16.48 25.76 11.41
C GLY A 287 -16.44 25.99 9.90
N LEU A 288 -15.33 26.54 9.39
CA LEU A 288 -15.09 26.73 7.96
C LEU A 288 -15.14 25.40 7.21
N LEU A 289 -14.45 24.38 7.71
CA LEU A 289 -14.42 23.04 7.10
C LEU A 289 -15.81 22.39 7.10
N ILE A 290 -16.58 22.53 8.17
CA ILE A 290 -17.98 22.05 8.24
C ILE A 290 -18.84 22.77 7.19
N GLY A 291 -18.75 24.10 7.11
CA GLY A 291 -19.49 24.91 6.13
C GLY A 291 -19.17 24.52 4.69
N ALA A 292 -17.88 24.34 4.38
CA ALA A 292 -17.42 23.81 3.09
C ALA A 292 -17.94 22.38 2.84
N GLY A 293 -17.91 21.52 3.86
CA GLY A 293 -18.44 20.15 3.80
C GLY A 293 -19.94 20.13 3.46
N ILE A 294 -20.74 21.00 4.08
CA ILE A 294 -22.18 21.13 3.79
C ILE A 294 -22.40 21.58 2.34
N TYR A 295 -21.60 22.53 1.84
CA TYR A 295 -21.66 22.93 0.44
C TYR A 295 -21.43 21.75 -0.50
N PHE A 296 -20.34 21.01 -0.30
CA PHE A 296 -19.98 19.89 -1.17
C PHE A 296 -20.94 18.70 -1.04
N ALA A 297 -21.53 18.47 0.14
CA ALA A 297 -22.56 17.46 0.33
C ALA A 297 -23.86 17.78 -0.43
N LYS A 298 -24.27 19.05 -0.48
CA LYS A 298 -25.51 19.48 -1.15
C LYS A 298 -25.34 19.77 -2.63
N SER A 299 -24.22 20.38 -2.99
CA SER A 299 -24.00 20.91 -4.33
C SER A 299 -22.99 20.10 -5.14
N GLY A 300 -22.11 19.31 -4.52
CA GLY A 300 -21.06 18.56 -5.21
C GLY A 300 -21.63 17.54 -6.19
N GLN A 301 -21.07 17.48 -7.41
CA GLN A 301 -21.54 16.57 -8.45
C GLN A 301 -20.59 15.41 -8.68
N TRP A 302 -19.30 15.61 -8.39
CA TRP A 302 -18.29 14.56 -8.36
C TRP A 302 -18.21 13.77 -9.67
N ARG A 303 -18.28 14.50 -10.80
CA ARG A 303 -18.24 13.97 -12.17
C ARG A 303 -16.87 13.37 -12.49
N SER A 304 -16.76 12.73 -13.65
CA SER A 304 -15.49 12.21 -14.18
C SER A 304 -14.79 11.22 -13.23
N GLY A 305 -15.55 10.37 -12.55
CA GLY A 305 -15.02 9.36 -11.64
C GLY A 305 -14.49 9.89 -10.30
N ALA A 306 -14.52 11.21 -10.06
CA ALA A 306 -14.03 11.81 -8.81
C ALA A 306 -14.76 11.28 -7.56
N SER A 307 -16.03 10.90 -7.71
CA SER A 307 -16.84 10.32 -6.63
C SER A 307 -16.15 9.14 -5.92
N LEU A 308 -15.51 8.22 -6.65
CA LEU A 308 -14.78 7.10 -6.03
C LEU A 308 -13.66 7.60 -5.10
N LEU A 309 -12.82 8.51 -5.60
CA LEU A 309 -11.69 9.06 -4.83
C LEU A 309 -12.17 9.84 -3.61
N VAL A 310 -13.31 10.53 -3.71
CA VAL A 310 -13.94 11.24 -2.58
C VAL A 310 -14.42 10.25 -1.52
N HIS A 311 -15.10 9.17 -1.91
CA HIS A 311 -15.52 8.13 -0.95
C HIS A 311 -14.31 7.51 -0.24
N MET A 312 -13.20 7.28 -0.95
CA MET A 312 -11.96 6.78 -0.37
C MET A 312 -11.33 7.78 0.61
N ALA A 313 -11.19 9.05 0.24
CA ALA A 313 -10.58 10.08 1.08
C ALA A 313 -11.42 10.39 2.33
N VAL A 314 -12.75 10.53 2.17
CA VAL A 314 -13.68 10.71 3.29
C VAL A 314 -13.69 9.47 4.18
N GLY A 315 -13.71 8.27 3.59
CA GLY A 315 -13.62 7.02 4.33
C GLY A 315 -12.37 6.95 5.21
N TRP A 316 -11.20 7.29 4.65
CA TRP A 316 -9.94 7.38 5.38
C TRP A 316 -10.07 8.26 6.63
N LEU A 317 -10.54 9.51 6.46
CA LEU A 317 -10.64 10.50 7.54
C LEU A 317 -11.66 10.10 8.60
N VAL A 318 -12.83 9.59 8.19
CA VAL A 318 -13.89 9.20 9.12
C VAL A 318 -13.47 8.00 9.98
N VAL A 319 -12.92 6.95 9.39
CA VAL A 319 -12.53 5.75 10.15
C VAL A 319 -11.34 6.05 11.06
N PHE A 320 -10.36 6.82 10.59
CA PHE A 320 -9.26 7.28 11.44
C PHE A 320 -9.74 8.12 12.65
N LEU A 321 -10.67 9.04 12.43
CA LEU A 321 -11.24 9.85 13.50
C LEU A 321 -12.05 9.01 14.49
N VAL A 322 -12.88 8.08 14.01
CA VAL A 322 -13.73 7.29 14.90
C VAL A 322 -12.91 6.30 15.73
N PHE A 323 -12.01 5.54 15.12
CA PHE A 323 -11.36 4.41 15.80
C PHE A 323 -10.13 4.81 16.62
N PRO A 324 -8.97 5.18 16.02
CA PRO A 324 -7.81 5.63 16.79
C PRO A 324 -8.05 6.84 17.69
N VAL A 325 -8.77 7.86 17.20
CA VAL A 325 -8.85 9.15 17.91
C VAL A 325 -9.92 9.15 18.98
N LEU A 326 -11.19 8.90 18.62
CA LEU A 326 -12.32 9.00 19.55
C LEU A 326 -12.47 7.76 20.44
N LEU A 327 -12.42 6.56 19.84
CA LEU A 327 -12.56 5.30 20.58
C LEU A 327 -11.24 4.84 21.24
N GLY A 328 -10.09 5.34 20.79
CA GLY A 328 -8.78 4.92 21.30
C GLY A 328 -8.37 3.51 20.86
N VAL A 329 -8.95 2.98 19.78
CA VAL A 329 -8.61 1.66 19.23
C VAL A 329 -7.30 1.79 18.45
N ARG A 330 -6.20 1.42 19.09
CA ARG A 330 -4.84 1.46 18.52
C ARG A 330 -4.36 0.05 18.20
N MET A 331 -3.96 -0.23 16.95
CA MET A 331 -3.48 -1.56 16.55
C MET A 331 -2.00 -1.76 16.89
N THR A 332 -1.20 -0.74 16.64
CA THR A 332 0.26 -0.81 16.66
C THR A 332 0.94 0.25 17.55
N PRO A 333 0.35 0.70 18.67
CA PRO A 333 0.98 1.74 19.48
C PRO A 333 2.37 1.27 19.99
N PRO A 334 3.38 2.15 20.10
CA PRO A 334 3.40 3.58 19.79
C PRO A 334 3.64 3.93 18.29
N ARG A 335 3.58 2.97 17.36
CA ARG A 335 3.74 3.19 15.91
C ARG A 335 2.44 3.72 15.28
N ASN A 336 2.51 3.96 13.96
CA ASN A 336 1.38 4.47 13.18
C ASN A 336 0.11 3.64 13.28
N ASP A 337 -1.02 4.32 13.09
CA ASP A 337 -2.35 3.74 12.99
C ASP A 337 -2.98 3.93 11.61
N ASN A 338 -2.16 3.94 10.56
CA ASN A 338 -2.60 4.02 9.17
C ASN A 338 -3.54 2.86 8.77
N TRP A 339 -3.58 1.76 9.54
CA TRP A 339 -4.55 0.69 9.35
C TRP A 339 -6.00 1.20 9.34
N ALA A 340 -6.32 2.19 10.19
CA ALA A 340 -7.67 2.76 10.26
C ALA A 340 -7.98 3.58 9.01
N GLY A 341 -7.00 4.36 8.53
CA GLY A 341 -7.10 5.08 7.28
C GLY A 341 -7.31 4.15 6.08
N VAL A 342 -6.51 3.09 5.96
CA VAL A 342 -6.64 2.10 4.87
C VAL A 342 -7.95 1.32 4.96
N ALA A 343 -8.41 0.96 6.17
CA ALA A 343 -9.73 0.38 6.38
C ALA A 343 -10.84 1.34 5.91
N GLY A 344 -10.70 2.64 6.20
CA GLY A 344 -11.57 3.69 5.70
C GLY A 344 -11.60 3.81 4.18
N VAL A 345 -10.43 3.77 3.53
CA VAL A 345 -10.32 3.76 2.07
C VAL A 345 -11.05 2.54 1.49
N TRP A 346 -10.83 1.37 2.06
CA TRP A 346 -11.47 0.14 1.62
C TRP A 346 -12.99 0.17 1.79
N LEU A 347 -13.49 0.64 2.95
CA LEU A 347 -14.92 0.79 3.20
C LEU A 347 -15.55 1.83 2.26
N GLY A 348 -14.91 2.98 2.07
CA GLY A 348 -15.36 4.02 1.13
C GLY A 348 -15.45 3.49 -0.30
N MET A 349 -14.42 2.79 -0.76
CA MET A 349 -14.43 2.09 -2.04
C MET A 349 -15.56 1.04 -2.10
N ALA A 350 -15.73 0.21 -1.08
CA ALA A 350 -16.74 -0.84 -1.06
C ALA A 350 -18.17 -0.27 -1.13
N VAL A 351 -18.44 0.82 -0.40
CA VAL A 351 -19.72 1.55 -0.48
C VAL A 351 -19.94 2.08 -1.89
N TYR A 352 -18.95 2.73 -2.50
CA TYR A 352 -19.04 3.23 -3.87
C TYR A 352 -19.31 2.08 -4.86
N MET A 353 -18.55 1.00 -4.80
CA MET A 353 -18.68 -0.13 -5.71
C MET A 353 -20.04 -0.81 -5.56
N TYR A 354 -20.54 -0.97 -4.33
CA TYR A 354 -21.85 -1.57 -4.08
C TYR A 354 -22.97 -0.72 -4.68
N ARG A 355 -22.95 0.60 -4.45
CA ARG A 355 -23.95 1.55 -5.00
C ARG A 355 -23.94 1.62 -6.52
N ASN A 356 -22.81 1.34 -7.15
CA ASN A 356 -22.64 1.37 -8.60
C ASN A 356 -22.75 -0.02 -9.28
N GLY A 357 -23.22 -1.05 -8.56
CA GLY A 357 -23.42 -2.39 -9.12
C GLY A 357 -22.13 -3.14 -9.46
N ARG A 358 -21.00 -2.76 -8.84
CA ARG A 358 -19.66 -3.34 -9.07
C ARG A 358 -19.24 -4.31 -7.97
N THR A 359 -20.18 -5.12 -7.49
CA THR A 359 -19.93 -6.19 -6.52
C THR A 359 -18.77 -7.13 -6.88
N PRO A 360 -18.50 -7.46 -8.17
CA PRO A 360 -17.34 -8.28 -8.51
C PRO A 360 -16.00 -7.71 -8.02
N VAL A 361 -15.83 -6.38 -8.01
CA VAL A 361 -14.61 -5.71 -7.49
C VAL A 361 -14.49 -5.94 -5.98
N ILE A 362 -15.60 -5.83 -5.24
CA ILE A 362 -15.63 -6.09 -3.79
C ILE A 362 -15.27 -7.54 -3.50
N VAL A 363 -15.83 -8.49 -4.25
CA VAL A 363 -15.53 -9.92 -4.03
C VAL A 363 -14.08 -10.23 -4.38
N GLY A 364 -13.56 -9.71 -5.50
CA GLY A 364 -12.14 -9.86 -5.84
C GLY A 364 -11.21 -9.30 -4.76
N SER A 365 -11.53 -8.11 -4.26
CA SER A 365 -10.86 -7.49 -3.12
C SER A 365 -10.90 -8.38 -1.86
N LEU A 366 -12.07 -8.88 -1.47
CA LEU A 366 -12.21 -9.73 -0.28
C LEU A 366 -11.45 -11.05 -0.41
N VAL A 367 -11.48 -11.70 -1.58
CA VAL A 367 -10.77 -12.96 -1.81
C VAL A 367 -9.26 -12.74 -1.67
N THR A 368 -8.70 -11.73 -2.33
CA THR A 368 -7.29 -11.40 -2.21
C THR A 368 -6.94 -10.99 -0.77
N GLY A 369 -7.80 -10.20 -0.12
CA GLY A 369 -7.67 -9.82 1.28
C GLY A 369 -7.59 -11.02 2.23
N ILE A 370 -8.54 -11.96 2.17
CA ILE A 370 -8.57 -13.11 3.08
C ILE A 370 -7.34 -13.99 2.89
N ILE A 371 -6.96 -14.25 1.64
CA ILE A 371 -5.75 -15.02 1.32
C ILE A 371 -4.51 -14.28 1.80
N GLY A 372 -4.48 -12.95 1.70
CA GLY A 372 -3.38 -12.13 2.22
C GLY A 372 -3.30 -12.10 3.75
N GLY A 373 -4.40 -11.85 4.45
CA GLY A 373 -4.45 -11.93 5.92
C GLY A 373 -3.97 -13.29 6.43
N PHE A 374 -4.42 -14.38 5.79
CA PHE A 374 -3.89 -15.71 6.05
C PHE A 374 -2.39 -15.80 5.76
N GLY A 375 -1.96 -15.31 4.60
CA GLY A 375 -0.60 -15.44 4.10
C GLY A 375 0.46 -14.90 5.06
N ILE A 376 0.30 -13.67 5.54
CA ILE A 376 1.28 -13.08 6.47
C ILE A 376 1.24 -13.70 7.86
N ALA A 377 0.05 -14.06 8.36
CA ALA A 377 -0.09 -14.75 9.64
C ALA A 377 0.54 -16.16 9.58
N PHE A 378 0.34 -16.86 8.47
CA PHE A 378 0.87 -18.20 8.24
C PHE A 378 2.38 -18.18 8.02
N THR A 379 2.92 -17.23 7.26
CA THR A 379 4.37 -17.12 7.09
C THR A 379 5.07 -16.66 8.35
N GLN A 380 4.42 -15.85 9.20
CA GLN A 380 4.91 -15.58 10.55
C GLN A 380 4.94 -16.86 11.41
N LEU A 381 3.90 -17.69 11.37
CA LEU A 381 3.93 -18.98 12.04
C LEU A 381 5.10 -19.84 11.52
N ILE A 382 5.29 -19.93 10.21
CA ILE A 382 6.42 -20.65 9.59
C ILE A 382 7.74 -20.10 10.11
N LYS A 383 7.93 -18.77 10.12
CA LYS A 383 9.14 -18.14 10.69
C LYS A 383 9.38 -18.61 12.12
N LEU A 384 8.36 -18.58 12.97
CA LEU A 384 8.46 -19.03 14.35
C LEU A 384 8.85 -20.52 14.43
N MET A 385 8.30 -21.37 13.58
CA MET A 385 8.68 -22.79 13.54
C MET A 385 10.12 -22.99 13.06
N LEU A 386 10.56 -22.24 12.04
CA LEU A 386 11.93 -22.30 11.53
C LEU A 386 12.94 -21.75 12.54
N MET A 387 12.54 -20.81 13.41
CA MET A 387 13.41 -20.27 14.45
C MET A 387 13.40 -21.11 15.74
N ALA A 388 12.59 -22.16 15.87
CA ALA A 388 12.51 -22.97 17.09
C ALA A 388 13.73 -23.89 17.34
N PRO A 389 14.35 -24.52 16.31
CA PRO A 389 15.54 -25.35 16.50
C PRO A 389 16.75 -24.53 16.96
N GLY A 390 17.34 -24.87 18.11
CA GLY A 390 18.50 -24.15 18.65
C GLY A 390 18.20 -22.76 19.26
N ASN A 391 16.92 -22.41 19.46
CA ASN A 391 16.57 -21.15 20.12
C ASN A 391 16.96 -21.18 21.61
N ALA A 392 17.87 -20.29 22.01
CA ALA A 392 18.40 -20.25 23.38
C ALA A 392 17.32 -20.02 24.45
N ASN A 393 16.31 -19.17 24.20
CA ASN A 393 15.24 -18.92 25.17
C ASN A 393 14.36 -20.14 25.35
N ARG A 394 13.98 -20.79 24.25
CA ARG A 394 13.19 -22.02 24.31
C ARG A 394 13.90 -23.09 25.14
N LEU A 395 15.21 -23.20 24.98
CA LEU A 395 16.05 -24.17 25.68
C LEU A 395 16.53 -23.72 27.07
N SER A 396 16.06 -22.57 27.58
CA SER A 396 16.55 -22.00 28.85
C SER A 396 16.32 -22.85 30.10
N ASP A 397 15.41 -23.83 30.04
CA ASP A 397 15.12 -24.72 31.17
C ASP A 397 16.05 -25.94 31.18
N LEU A 398 16.82 -26.15 30.12
CA LEU A 398 17.83 -27.20 30.06
C LEU A 398 19.11 -26.71 30.75
N PRO A 399 19.87 -27.61 31.41
CA PRO A 399 21.18 -27.27 31.92
C PRO A 399 22.11 -26.74 30.82
N PRO A 400 22.98 -25.75 31.11
CA PRO A 400 23.85 -25.12 30.11
C PRO A 400 24.70 -26.10 29.31
N GLU A 401 25.20 -27.16 29.95
CA GLU A 401 25.97 -28.24 29.33
C GLU A 401 25.20 -29.02 28.25
N ALA A 402 23.87 -29.10 28.37
CA ALA A 402 23.00 -29.73 27.38
C ALA A 402 22.53 -28.73 26.31
N ALA A 403 22.26 -27.47 26.70
CA ALA A 403 21.75 -26.46 25.78
C ALA A 403 22.83 -25.90 24.84
N ALA A 404 24.04 -25.64 25.35
CA ALA A 404 25.09 -24.96 24.59
C ALA A 404 25.53 -25.71 23.32
N PRO A 405 25.71 -27.05 23.31
CA PRO A 405 26.01 -27.78 22.08
C PRO A 405 24.90 -27.65 21.04
N ILE A 406 23.62 -27.71 21.46
CA ILE A 406 22.46 -27.61 20.57
C ILE A 406 22.42 -26.21 19.95
N VAL A 407 22.52 -25.15 20.76
CA VAL A 407 22.52 -23.76 20.26
C VAL A 407 23.64 -23.56 19.25
N LYS A 408 24.85 -24.05 19.55
CA LYS A 408 26.01 -23.97 18.66
C LYS A 408 25.79 -24.71 17.34
N SER A 409 25.19 -25.91 17.35
CA SER A 409 24.90 -26.67 16.12
C SER A 409 23.93 -25.96 15.17
N TRP A 410 23.06 -25.09 15.69
CA TRP A 410 22.07 -24.34 14.91
C TRP A 410 22.45 -22.88 14.69
N GLU A 411 23.65 -22.45 15.07
CA GLU A 411 24.08 -21.05 15.03
C GLU A 411 23.96 -20.45 13.62
N HIS A 412 24.48 -21.13 12.61
CA HIS A 412 24.39 -20.69 11.21
C HIS A 412 22.93 -20.53 10.74
N TRP A 413 22.06 -21.47 11.11
CA TRP A 413 20.64 -21.44 10.76
C TRP A 413 19.89 -20.29 11.45
N GLN A 414 20.22 -20.02 12.72
CA GLN A 414 19.63 -18.92 13.51
C GLN A 414 20.08 -17.54 13.01
N GLN A 415 21.23 -17.46 12.34
CA GLN A 415 21.72 -16.23 11.71
C GLN A 415 21.02 -15.91 10.36
N ALA A 416 20.27 -16.84 9.78
CA ALA A 416 19.56 -16.59 8.52
C ALA A 416 18.46 -15.54 8.68
N ASN A 417 18.27 -14.70 7.66
CA ASN A 417 17.24 -13.66 7.67
C ASN A 417 15.84 -14.24 7.35
N TRP A 418 15.29 -14.99 8.31
CA TRP A 418 13.95 -15.59 8.20
C TRP A 418 12.84 -14.56 8.05
N HIS A 419 13.06 -13.31 8.45
CA HIS A 419 12.10 -12.24 8.21
C HIS A 419 11.93 -11.98 6.71
N SER A 420 13.04 -11.74 6.00
CA SER A 420 13.03 -11.54 4.53
C SER A 420 12.52 -12.79 3.80
N ILE A 421 13.03 -13.96 4.16
CA ILE A 421 12.72 -15.20 3.43
C ILE A 421 11.26 -15.64 3.67
N ALA A 422 10.84 -15.79 4.93
CA ALA A 422 9.52 -16.32 5.24
C ALA A 422 8.44 -15.23 5.17
N ILE A 423 8.61 -14.12 5.89
CA ILE A 423 7.56 -13.09 5.94
C ILE A 423 7.51 -12.31 4.63
N GLU A 424 8.62 -11.78 4.14
CA GLU A 424 8.55 -10.89 2.97
C GLU A 424 8.31 -11.70 1.70
N GLN A 425 9.27 -12.53 1.28
CA GLN A 425 9.15 -13.26 0.02
C GLN A 425 8.04 -14.33 0.09
N GLY A 426 7.91 -15.03 1.21
CA GLY A 426 6.89 -16.06 1.42
C GLY A 426 5.46 -15.50 1.50
N ALA A 427 5.22 -14.38 2.20
CA ALA A 427 3.90 -13.74 2.13
C ALA A 427 3.63 -13.23 0.71
N GLY A 428 4.66 -12.73 0.00
CA GLY A 428 4.55 -12.34 -1.41
C GLY A 428 4.03 -13.45 -2.31
N ILE A 429 4.48 -14.71 -2.12
CA ILE A 429 3.93 -15.87 -2.86
C ILE A 429 2.44 -16.02 -2.60
N ILE A 430 2.01 -16.00 -1.33
CA ILE A 430 0.61 -16.22 -0.95
C ILE A 430 -0.27 -15.05 -1.39
N TYR A 431 0.23 -13.82 -1.32
CA TYR A 431 -0.42 -12.63 -1.85
C TYR A 431 -0.65 -12.74 -3.36
N GLY A 432 0.34 -13.22 -4.11
CA GLY A 432 0.21 -13.43 -5.55
C GLY A 432 -0.79 -14.54 -5.87
N ILE A 433 -0.85 -15.61 -5.08
CA ILE A 433 -1.93 -16.61 -5.15
C ILE A 433 -3.30 -15.93 -4.93
N GLY A 434 -3.40 -15.03 -3.94
CA GLY A 434 -4.63 -14.27 -3.67
C GLY A 434 -5.10 -13.43 -4.87
N VAL A 435 -4.17 -12.77 -5.57
CA VAL A 435 -4.47 -12.05 -6.82
C VAL A 435 -4.87 -13.02 -7.93
N ALA A 436 -4.13 -14.11 -8.11
CA ALA A 436 -4.38 -15.09 -9.16
C ALA A 436 -5.75 -15.76 -9.01
N VAL A 437 -6.12 -16.16 -7.79
CA VAL A 437 -7.43 -16.76 -7.48
C VAL A 437 -8.56 -15.77 -7.73
N ALA A 438 -8.41 -14.51 -7.31
CA ALA A 438 -9.40 -13.48 -7.56
C ALA A 438 -9.59 -13.23 -9.06
N VAL A 439 -8.50 -13.08 -9.82
CA VAL A 439 -8.53 -12.87 -11.27
C VAL A 439 -9.11 -14.10 -11.99
N ALA A 440 -8.72 -15.31 -11.62
CA ALA A 440 -9.23 -16.53 -12.22
C ALA A 440 -10.73 -16.75 -11.94
N MET A 441 -11.20 -16.35 -10.77
CA MET A 441 -12.61 -16.33 -10.42
C MET A 441 -13.38 -15.30 -11.26
N LEU A 442 -12.83 -14.10 -11.46
CA LEU A 442 -13.44 -13.05 -12.27
C LEU A 442 -13.45 -13.41 -13.77
N ALA A 443 -12.37 -14.00 -14.27
CA ALA A 443 -12.19 -14.34 -15.68
C ALA A 443 -13.28 -15.30 -16.19
N THR A 444 -13.78 -16.17 -15.31
CA THR A 444 -14.81 -17.16 -15.60
C THR A 444 -16.24 -16.69 -15.29
N ARG A 445 -16.43 -15.53 -14.65
CA ARG A 445 -17.74 -15.08 -14.14
C ARG A 445 -18.18 -13.70 -14.62
N VAL A 446 -17.25 -12.87 -15.09
CA VAL A 446 -17.55 -11.53 -15.59
C VAL A 446 -17.63 -11.58 -17.11
N ALA A 447 -18.65 -10.91 -17.67
CA ALA A 447 -18.81 -10.78 -19.12
C ALA A 447 -17.58 -10.10 -19.77
N PRO A 448 -17.36 -10.30 -21.07
CA PRO A 448 -16.38 -9.50 -21.82
C PRO A 448 -16.66 -8.00 -21.67
N VAL A 449 -15.61 -7.21 -21.41
CA VAL A 449 -15.77 -5.78 -21.17
C VAL A 449 -15.54 -4.98 -22.46
N GLN A 450 -16.36 -3.96 -22.70
CA GLN A 450 -16.26 -3.12 -23.90
C GLN A 450 -14.99 -2.26 -23.87
N ASN A 451 -14.22 -2.30 -24.96
CA ASN A 451 -12.95 -1.59 -25.10
C ASN A 451 -12.99 -0.41 -26.08
N GLU A 452 -14.08 -0.26 -26.83
CA GLU A 452 -14.27 0.79 -27.82
C GLU A 452 -15.49 1.66 -27.46
N PRO A 453 -15.49 2.96 -27.81
CA PRO A 453 -14.42 3.69 -28.48
C PRO A 453 -13.27 4.11 -27.53
N ARG A 454 -12.03 4.07 -28.02
CA ARG A 454 -10.83 4.56 -27.30
C ARG A 454 -10.70 6.08 -27.31
N THR A 455 -11.57 6.78 -26.57
CA THR A 455 -11.67 8.25 -26.56
C THR A 455 -10.51 8.98 -25.86
N ARG A 456 -9.91 8.38 -24.81
CA ARG A 456 -8.87 9.03 -23.98
C ARG A 456 -7.51 8.32 -24.05
N ARG A 457 -6.95 8.14 -25.25
CA ARG A 457 -5.70 7.35 -25.47
C ARG A 457 -4.50 7.79 -24.61
N TRP A 458 -4.44 9.05 -24.18
CA TRP A 458 -3.38 9.57 -23.33
C TRP A 458 -3.26 8.85 -21.97
N THR A 459 -4.36 8.26 -21.45
CA THR A 459 -4.33 7.54 -20.16
C THR A 459 -3.53 6.24 -20.25
N GLU A 460 -3.41 5.64 -21.43
CA GLU A 460 -2.54 4.48 -21.66
C GLU A 460 -1.07 4.90 -21.59
N VAL A 461 -0.72 6.01 -22.25
CA VAL A 461 0.63 6.59 -22.18
C VAL A 461 0.96 6.99 -20.75
N PHE A 462 0.02 7.64 -20.04
CA PHE A 462 0.19 7.97 -18.64
C PHE A 462 0.45 6.73 -17.80
N SER A 463 -0.31 5.65 -17.99
CA SER A 463 -0.15 4.41 -17.22
C SER A 463 1.24 3.79 -17.44
N VAL A 464 1.69 3.72 -18.69
CA VAL A 464 3.03 3.18 -19.01
C VAL A 464 4.14 4.09 -18.48
N ALA A 465 4.02 5.40 -18.66
CA ALA A 465 5.00 6.37 -18.16
C ALA A 465 5.05 6.40 -16.63
N PHE A 466 3.90 6.29 -15.96
CA PHE A 466 3.84 6.21 -14.51
C PHE A 466 4.56 4.95 -14.00
N VAL A 467 4.35 3.81 -14.66
CA VAL A 467 5.02 2.55 -14.28
C VAL A 467 6.52 2.61 -14.54
N LEU A 468 6.95 2.97 -15.75
CA LEU A 468 8.37 2.93 -16.13
C LEU A 468 9.19 4.09 -15.58
N CYS A 469 8.59 5.28 -15.40
CA CYS A 469 9.28 6.47 -14.91
C CYS A 469 8.90 6.80 -13.47
N GLY A 470 7.61 6.93 -13.17
CA GLY A 470 7.13 7.36 -11.85
C GLY A 470 7.51 6.40 -10.72
N ILE A 471 7.06 5.14 -10.81
CA ILE A 471 7.34 4.12 -9.79
C ILE A 471 8.84 3.84 -9.69
N THR A 472 9.52 3.76 -10.83
CA THR A 472 10.97 3.57 -10.89
C THR A 472 11.72 4.71 -10.21
N TYR A 473 11.35 5.97 -10.46
CA TYR A 473 11.95 7.14 -9.80
C TYR A 473 11.80 7.06 -8.28
N LEU A 474 10.57 6.85 -7.81
CA LEU A 474 10.24 6.81 -6.37
C LEU A 474 10.99 5.70 -5.62
N SER A 475 11.36 4.63 -6.32
CA SER A 475 12.18 3.55 -5.78
C SER A 475 13.68 3.85 -5.87
N MET A 476 14.17 4.26 -7.05
CA MET A 476 15.59 4.46 -7.32
C MET A 476 16.18 5.70 -6.64
N ILE A 477 15.39 6.74 -6.36
CA ILE A 477 15.90 7.92 -5.63
C ILE A 477 16.44 7.55 -4.24
N LYS A 478 15.93 6.48 -3.63
CA LYS A 478 16.41 5.97 -2.34
C LYS A 478 17.82 5.37 -2.43
N LEU A 479 18.27 4.98 -3.62
CA LEU A 479 19.64 4.50 -3.84
C LEU A 479 20.67 5.59 -3.59
N VAL A 480 20.33 6.84 -3.95
CA VAL A 480 21.24 7.97 -3.74
C VAL A 480 21.62 8.08 -2.26
N ALA A 481 20.63 8.00 -1.37
CA ALA A 481 20.86 8.04 0.07
C ALA A 481 21.68 6.83 0.58
N GLU A 482 21.56 5.67 -0.05
CA GLU A 482 22.34 4.47 0.31
C GLU A 482 23.81 4.57 -0.12
N TYR A 483 24.07 5.20 -1.27
CA TYR A 483 25.41 5.36 -1.83
C TYR A 483 26.21 6.50 -1.24
N THR A 484 25.51 7.54 -0.77
CA THR A 484 26.16 8.67 -0.10
C THR A 484 26.32 8.47 1.41
N LYS A 485 25.79 7.36 1.95
CA LYS A 485 25.92 7.02 3.37
C LYS A 485 27.35 6.58 3.68
N GLU A 486 27.92 7.16 4.73
CA GLU A 486 29.22 6.73 5.26
C GLU A 486 29.11 5.36 5.93
N ARG A 487 30.04 4.48 5.56
CA ARG A 487 30.14 3.10 6.03
C ARG A 487 31.35 2.94 6.96
N ALA A 488 31.45 1.77 7.60
CA ALA A 488 32.57 1.45 8.48
C ALA A 488 33.92 1.72 7.79
N GLY A 489 34.82 2.42 8.47
CA GLY A 489 36.10 2.86 7.91
C GLY A 489 36.04 4.14 7.06
N GLY A 490 34.95 4.91 7.11
CA GLY A 490 34.82 6.20 6.42
C GLY A 490 34.56 6.09 4.92
N PHE A 491 34.24 4.89 4.43
CA PHE A 491 33.99 4.65 3.01
C PHE A 491 32.62 5.20 2.58
N VAL A 492 32.60 5.94 1.48
CA VAL A 492 31.39 6.45 0.81
C VAL A 492 31.49 6.07 -0.68
N GLU A 493 30.45 5.45 -1.23
CA GLU A 493 30.47 4.96 -2.62
C GLU A 493 30.36 6.10 -3.63
N VAL A 494 29.49 7.06 -3.35
CA VAL A 494 29.26 8.22 -4.20
C VAL A 494 29.42 9.50 -3.37
N PRO A 495 30.29 10.44 -3.78
CA PRO A 495 30.45 11.71 -3.06
C PRO A 495 29.13 12.47 -2.96
N MET A 496 28.88 13.14 -1.84
CA MET A 496 27.67 13.96 -1.60
C MET A 496 27.49 15.09 -2.62
N ARG A 497 28.59 15.61 -3.16
CA ARG A 497 28.62 16.66 -4.19
C ARG A 497 29.63 16.27 -5.26
N MET A 498 29.27 16.56 -6.51
CA MET A 498 30.10 16.23 -7.67
C MET A 498 30.10 17.39 -8.66
N LYS A 499 31.27 17.69 -9.22
CA LYS A 499 31.42 18.64 -10.32
C LYS A 499 31.05 17.98 -11.64
N ALA A 500 30.45 18.74 -12.54
CA ALA A 500 30.24 18.30 -13.91
C ALA A 500 31.61 18.07 -14.59
N PRO A 501 31.82 16.93 -15.28
CA PRO A 501 33.01 16.79 -16.08
C PRO A 501 33.00 17.90 -17.14
N LEU A 502 34.12 18.62 -17.27
CA LEU A 502 34.37 19.75 -18.19
C LEU A 502 33.82 21.14 -17.76
N PHE A 503 33.01 21.25 -16.71
CA PHE A 503 32.49 22.54 -16.24
C PHE A 503 32.79 22.74 -14.76
N GLU A 504 33.93 23.37 -14.45
CA GLU A 504 34.41 23.53 -13.07
C GLU A 504 33.45 24.32 -12.17
N GLY A 505 32.69 25.26 -12.75
CA GLY A 505 31.70 26.07 -12.03
C GLY A 505 30.36 25.38 -11.76
N LEU A 506 30.13 24.17 -12.28
CA LEU A 506 28.89 23.42 -12.07
C LEU A 506 29.10 22.29 -11.07
N GLU A 507 28.74 22.54 -9.81
CA GLU A 507 28.80 21.56 -8.73
C GLU A 507 27.43 21.39 -8.09
N PHE A 508 26.90 20.17 -8.12
CA PHE A 508 25.61 19.84 -7.53
C PHE A 508 25.70 18.63 -6.61
N SER A 509 24.68 18.46 -5.77
CA SER A 509 24.52 17.25 -4.96
C SER A 509 24.33 16.01 -5.85
N SER A 510 24.72 14.83 -5.37
CA SER A 510 24.49 13.55 -6.08
C SER A 510 23.00 13.34 -6.38
N ARG A 511 22.11 13.82 -5.50
CA ARG A 511 20.66 13.78 -5.70
C ARG A 511 20.19 14.67 -6.84
N THR A 512 20.74 15.88 -6.96
CA THR A 512 20.43 16.80 -8.05
C THR A 512 20.87 16.22 -9.39
N TRP A 513 22.08 15.64 -9.45
CA TRP A 513 22.57 14.94 -10.64
C TRP A 513 21.68 13.76 -11.01
N PHE A 514 21.31 12.93 -10.04
CA PHE A 514 20.38 11.82 -10.26
C PHE A 514 19.04 12.32 -10.82
N ASN A 515 18.43 13.34 -10.20
CA ASN A 515 17.16 13.91 -10.65
C ASN A 515 17.26 14.45 -12.09
N PHE A 516 18.35 15.12 -12.43
CA PHE A 516 18.58 15.66 -13.76
C PHE A 516 18.64 14.55 -14.83
N PHE A 517 19.50 13.54 -14.64
CA PHE A 517 19.63 12.44 -15.60
C PHE A 517 18.36 11.58 -15.66
N PHE A 518 17.69 11.37 -14.54
CA PHE A 518 16.42 10.66 -14.52
C PHE A 518 15.33 11.44 -15.26
N ALA A 519 15.29 12.77 -15.14
CA ALA A 519 14.37 13.61 -15.90
C ALA A 519 14.61 13.51 -17.41
N LEU A 520 15.87 13.46 -17.86
CA LEU A 520 16.21 13.23 -19.27
C LEU A 520 15.74 11.84 -19.74
N TYR A 521 15.94 10.80 -18.93
CA TYR A 521 15.41 9.45 -19.20
C TYR A 521 13.88 9.46 -19.32
N ALA A 522 13.18 10.06 -18.35
CA ALA A 522 11.73 10.12 -18.34
C ALA A 522 11.18 10.90 -19.55
N LEU A 523 11.81 12.03 -19.90
CA LEU A 523 11.47 12.83 -21.07
C LEU A 523 11.60 12.00 -22.35
N CYS A 524 12.69 11.24 -22.49
CA CYS A 524 12.93 10.37 -23.64
C CYS A 524 11.84 9.29 -23.75
N VAL A 525 11.53 8.57 -22.66
CA VAL A 525 10.49 7.53 -22.64
C VAL A 525 9.11 8.13 -23.00
N ILE A 526 8.74 9.25 -22.40
CA ILE A 526 7.46 9.92 -22.67
C ILE A 526 7.40 10.39 -24.13
N ALA A 527 8.47 10.99 -24.65
CA ALA A 527 8.54 11.42 -26.04
C ALA A 527 8.37 10.24 -27.01
N LEU A 528 9.03 9.10 -26.74
CA LEU A 528 8.86 7.87 -27.53
C LEU A 528 7.43 7.36 -27.49
N LEU A 529 6.76 7.37 -26.33
CA LEU A 529 5.36 6.96 -26.21
C LEU A 529 4.41 7.91 -26.97
N VAL A 530 4.65 9.22 -26.93
CA VAL A 530 3.88 10.22 -27.68
C VAL A 530 4.09 10.06 -29.19
N VAL A 531 5.33 9.82 -29.63
CA VAL A 531 5.64 9.50 -31.03
C VAL A 531 4.91 8.21 -31.43
N HIS A 532 4.93 7.18 -30.58
CA HIS A 532 4.24 5.90 -30.83
C HIS A 532 2.73 6.05 -31.06
N LEU A 533 2.08 7.04 -30.43
CA LEU A 533 0.66 7.33 -30.67
C LEU A 533 0.38 7.86 -32.08
N ARG A 534 1.36 8.51 -32.72
CA ARG A 534 1.23 9.11 -34.06
C ARG A 534 1.84 8.23 -35.16
N ARG A 535 2.96 7.58 -34.85
CA ARG A 535 3.75 6.74 -35.75
C ARG A 535 4.21 5.50 -34.98
N ARG A 536 3.89 4.32 -35.50
CA ARG A 536 4.34 3.06 -34.88
C ARG A 536 5.87 3.00 -34.83
N ILE A 537 6.39 2.59 -33.68
CA ILE A 537 7.82 2.38 -33.46
C ILE A 537 8.09 0.87 -33.60
N PRO A 538 9.05 0.44 -34.44
CA PRO A 538 9.30 -0.98 -34.68
C PRO A 538 9.63 -1.81 -33.44
N LEU A 539 10.26 -1.20 -32.43
CA LEU A 539 10.59 -1.83 -31.15
C LEU A 539 9.35 -2.28 -30.36
N VAL A 540 8.19 -1.64 -30.58
CA VAL A 540 6.95 -1.95 -29.84
C VAL A 540 6.13 -2.97 -30.64
N PRO A 541 5.87 -4.18 -30.11
CA PRO A 541 5.10 -5.21 -30.81
C PRO A 541 3.73 -4.74 -31.26
N GLU A 542 3.22 -5.31 -32.36
CA GLU A 542 1.91 -4.92 -32.89
C GLU A 542 0.76 -5.43 -32.02
N SER A 543 0.89 -6.66 -31.50
CA SER A 543 -0.15 -7.32 -30.69
C SER A 543 -0.19 -6.79 -29.25
N TRP A 544 -1.39 -6.80 -28.65
CA TRP A 544 -1.55 -6.44 -27.24
C TRP A 544 -0.80 -7.37 -26.30
N LEU A 545 -0.75 -8.66 -26.63
CA LEU A 545 0.04 -9.63 -25.89
C LEU A 545 1.53 -9.25 -25.89
N GLY A 546 2.11 -8.96 -27.06
CA GLY A 546 3.51 -8.58 -27.17
C GLY A 546 3.83 -7.28 -26.42
N LYS A 547 2.93 -6.29 -26.47
CA LYS A 547 3.07 -5.04 -25.69
C LYS A 547 3.05 -5.31 -24.19
N ALA A 548 2.15 -6.17 -23.72
CA ALA A 548 2.05 -6.52 -22.30
C ALA A 548 3.28 -7.30 -21.81
N GLN A 549 3.75 -8.28 -22.60
CA GLN A 549 4.98 -9.02 -22.31
C GLN A 549 6.21 -8.10 -22.28
N LEU A 550 6.35 -7.20 -23.26
CA LEU A 550 7.46 -6.24 -23.30
C LEU A 550 7.46 -5.35 -22.06
N LEU A 551 6.31 -4.76 -21.72
CA LEU A 551 6.19 -3.89 -20.54
C LEU A 551 6.52 -4.66 -19.25
N TYR A 552 6.03 -5.90 -19.12
CA TYR A 552 6.29 -6.74 -17.94
C TYR A 552 7.78 -7.05 -17.79
N ILE A 553 8.41 -7.54 -18.86
CA ILE A 553 9.82 -7.97 -18.84
C ILE A 553 10.73 -6.77 -18.57
N VAL A 554 10.51 -5.64 -19.26
CA VAL A 554 11.28 -4.41 -19.02
C VAL A 554 11.16 -3.97 -17.57
N PHE A 555 9.95 -3.95 -17.03
CA PHE A 555 9.72 -3.51 -15.65
C PHE A 555 10.35 -4.44 -14.61
N VAL A 556 10.18 -5.76 -14.73
CA VAL A 556 10.79 -6.74 -13.81
C VAL A 556 12.31 -6.58 -13.78
N TRP A 557 12.96 -6.46 -14.93
CA TRP A 557 14.41 -6.37 -14.99
C TRP A 557 14.94 -5.01 -14.53
N ILE A 558 14.21 -3.91 -14.71
CA ILE A 558 14.51 -2.64 -14.05
C ILE A 558 14.51 -2.84 -12.52
N VAL A 559 13.48 -3.49 -11.98
CA VAL A 559 13.33 -3.73 -10.55
C VAL A 559 14.43 -4.60 -9.97
N VAL A 560 14.74 -5.72 -10.64
CA VAL A 560 15.83 -6.61 -10.23
C VAL A 560 17.18 -5.91 -10.29
N ALA A 561 17.45 -5.15 -11.37
CA ALA A 561 18.71 -4.47 -11.55
C ALA A 561 18.95 -3.43 -10.45
N PHE A 562 18.00 -2.52 -10.20
CA PHE A 562 18.22 -1.47 -9.20
C PHE A 562 18.27 -2.03 -7.77
N ASN A 563 17.53 -3.11 -7.49
CA ASN A 563 17.60 -3.79 -6.20
C ASN A 563 18.98 -4.44 -6.00
N GLN A 564 19.53 -5.06 -7.04
CA GLN A 564 20.91 -5.56 -7.01
C GLN A 564 21.92 -4.42 -6.83
N THR A 565 21.78 -3.29 -7.52
CA THR A 565 22.67 -2.13 -7.34
C THR A 565 22.60 -1.59 -5.91
N LYS A 566 21.42 -1.62 -5.25
CA LYS A 566 21.33 -1.29 -3.82
C LYS A 566 22.13 -2.27 -2.97
N ALA A 567 22.08 -3.55 -3.33
CA ALA A 567 22.66 -4.61 -2.54
C ALA A 567 24.19 -4.67 -2.60
N GLN A 568 24.77 -4.36 -3.77
CA GLN A 568 26.21 -4.44 -4.05
C GLN A 568 27.08 -3.71 -3.02
N ALA A 569 26.60 -2.54 -2.60
CA ALA A 569 27.18 -1.67 -1.59
C ALA A 569 27.54 -2.34 -0.24
N ALA A 570 26.74 -3.31 0.20
CA ALA A 570 26.94 -4.09 1.43
C ALA A 570 26.55 -5.55 1.17
N PHE A 571 27.16 -6.16 0.16
CA PHE A 571 26.87 -7.54 -0.18
C PHE A 571 27.60 -8.50 0.77
N HIS A 572 26.87 -9.43 1.37
CA HIS A 572 27.42 -10.52 2.19
C HIS A 572 26.61 -11.80 1.95
N GLU A 573 27.14 -12.95 2.38
CA GLU A 573 26.60 -14.29 2.06
C GLU A 573 25.11 -14.47 2.39
N GLN A 574 24.62 -13.93 3.51
CA GLN A 574 23.20 -14.07 3.88
C GLN A 574 22.27 -13.33 2.90
N ARG A 575 22.77 -12.34 2.14
CA ARG A 575 21.99 -11.67 1.09
C ARG A 575 21.73 -12.56 -0.11
N LEU A 576 22.46 -13.67 -0.30
CA LEU A 576 22.14 -14.68 -1.32
C LEU A 576 20.72 -15.24 -1.14
N GLY A 577 20.26 -15.39 0.11
CA GLY A 577 18.89 -15.83 0.41
C GLY A 577 17.81 -14.81 0.03
N THR A 578 18.17 -13.53 -0.12
CA THR A 578 17.24 -12.48 -0.55
C THR A 578 17.40 -12.19 -2.04
N GLU A 579 18.57 -11.72 -2.44
CA GLU A 579 18.82 -11.26 -3.82
C GLU A 579 18.88 -12.42 -4.81
N GLY A 580 19.44 -13.57 -4.40
CA GLY A 580 19.51 -14.76 -5.24
C GLY A 580 18.14 -15.36 -5.54
N VAL A 581 17.24 -15.39 -4.55
CA VAL A 581 15.86 -15.86 -4.73
C VAL A 581 15.06 -14.90 -5.61
N ILE A 582 15.21 -13.59 -5.42
CA ILE A 582 14.59 -12.57 -6.28
C ILE A 582 15.04 -12.76 -7.74
N PHE A 583 16.34 -12.94 -7.98
CA PHE A 583 16.89 -13.16 -9.31
C PHE A 583 16.36 -14.46 -9.95
N LEU A 584 16.38 -15.58 -9.21
CA LEU A 584 15.87 -16.86 -9.69
C LEU A 584 14.39 -16.77 -10.07
N ASN A 585 13.57 -16.15 -9.23
CA ASN A 585 12.15 -15.94 -9.50
C ASN A 585 11.95 -15.09 -10.77
N ALA A 586 12.77 -14.05 -10.98
CA ALA A 586 12.69 -13.21 -12.18
C ALA A 586 13.01 -13.98 -13.46
N VAL A 587 14.01 -14.87 -13.44
CA VAL A 587 14.34 -15.75 -14.57
C VAL A 587 13.17 -16.68 -14.89
N ILE A 588 12.63 -17.38 -13.87
CA ILE A 588 11.51 -18.31 -14.02
C ILE A 588 10.30 -17.57 -14.60
N VAL A 589 9.91 -16.43 -14.02
CA VAL A 589 8.72 -15.71 -14.46
C VAL A 589 8.91 -15.10 -15.85
N THR A 590 10.12 -14.65 -16.21
CA THR A 590 10.42 -14.21 -17.58
C THR A 590 10.11 -15.33 -18.59
N PHE A 591 10.54 -16.56 -18.31
CA PHE A 591 10.23 -17.71 -19.15
C PHE A 591 8.73 -18.00 -19.20
N LEU A 592 8.05 -18.05 -18.05
CA LEU A 592 6.62 -18.34 -17.97
C LEU A 592 5.78 -17.29 -18.72
N ILE A 593 6.11 -16.00 -18.58
CA ILE A 593 5.41 -14.89 -19.25
C ILE A 593 5.68 -14.88 -20.76
N ALA A 594 6.87 -15.29 -21.20
CA ALA A 594 7.19 -15.37 -22.62
C ALA A 594 6.49 -16.54 -23.32
N VAL A 595 6.41 -17.71 -22.68
CA VAL A 595 6.04 -18.97 -23.34
C VAL A 595 4.57 -19.38 -23.16
N LEU A 596 3.99 -19.13 -21.98
CA LEU A 596 2.66 -19.67 -21.65
C LEU A 596 1.46 -18.94 -22.27
N PRO A 597 1.49 -17.61 -22.48
CA PRO A 597 0.34 -16.94 -23.08
C PRO A 597 0.09 -17.44 -24.49
N ARG A 598 -1.17 -17.75 -24.80
CA ARG A 598 -1.60 -18.08 -26.16
C ARG A 598 -2.69 -17.08 -26.57
N THR A 599 -2.44 -16.31 -27.62
CA THR A 599 -3.53 -15.70 -28.37
C THR A 599 -4.30 -16.82 -29.06
N LYS A 600 -5.63 -16.75 -29.12
CA LYS A 600 -6.36 -17.59 -30.07
C LYS A 600 -5.82 -17.19 -31.44
N LEU A 601 -5.13 -18.12 -32.10
CA LEU A 601 -4.73 -17.93 -33.49
C LEU A 601 -6.02 -17.66 -34.28
N THR A 602 -6.27 -16.40 -34.65
CA THR A 602 -6.95 -16.13 -35.92
C THR A 602 -6.01 -16.70 -36.98
N GLY A 603 -6.29 -17.92 -37.41
CA GLY A 603 -5.35 -18.77 -38.14
C GLY A 603 -4.78 -18.08 -39.37
N TRP A 604 -3.45 -18.08 -39.48
CA TRP A 604 -2.81 -18.10 -40.79
C TRP A 604 -2.81 -19.56 -41.23
N GLY A 605 -3.77 -19.95 -42.07
CA GLY A 605 -3.78 -21.26 -42.73
C GLY A 605 -5.12 -21.98 -42.87
N GLU A 606 -6.20 -21.54 -42.20
CA GLU A 606 -7.54 -22.05 -42.49
C GLU A 606 -8.27 -21.02 -43.35
N ALA A 607 -8.60 -21.43 -44.59
CA ALA A 607 -9.45 -20.67 -45.48
C ALA A 607 -10.75 -20.29 -44.74
N PRO A 608 -11.34 -19.10 -44.99
CA PRO A 608 -12.65 -18.79 -44.46
C PRO A 608 -13.60 -19.87 -44.95
N SER A 609 -14.06 -20.74 -44.05
CA SER A 609 -15.20 -21.61 -44.37
C SER A 609 -16.32 -20.69 -44.83
N GLU A 610 -16.82 -20.96 -46.04
CA GLU A 610 -17.88 -20.20 -46.69
C GLU A 610 -19.01 -19.87 -45.72
N PRO A 611 -19.71 -18.74 -45.91
CA PRO A 611 -20.87 -18.41 -45.10
C PRO A 611 -21.91 -19.50 -45.29
N ARG A 612 -22.00 -20.42 -44.31
CA ARG A 612 -23.07 -21.39 -44.25
C ARG A 612 -24.37 -20.59 -44.20
N GLY A 613 -25.22 -20.85 -45.19
CA GLY A 613 -26.44 -20.11 -45.47
C GLY A 613 -27.26 -19.82 -44.22
N TRP A 614 -27.87 -18.64 -44.26
CA TRP A 614 -28.87 -18.15 -43.34
C TRP A 614 -29.94 -19.23 -43.11
N ASP A 615 -29.83 -19.93 -41.99
CA ASP A 615 -30.84 -20.86 -41.51
C ASP A 615 -31.72 -20.10 -40.52
N ASP A 616 -32.90 -19.68 -40.99
CA ASP A 616 -33.96 -18.95 -40.27
C ASP A 616 -34.65 -19.83 -39.20
N SER A 617 -33.86 -20.56 -38.41
CA SER A 617 -34.37 -21.12 -37.17
C SER A 617 -34.28 -20.04 -36.09
N PRO A 618 -35.37 -19.75 -35.35
CA PRO A 618 -35.29 -18.85 -34.22
C PRO A 618 -34.31 -19.48 -33.24
N GLN A 619 -33.08 -18.96 -33.21
CA GLN A 619 -32.14 -19.22 -32.15
C GLN A 619 -32.88 -18.84 -30.88
N GLN A 620 -33.32 -19.88 -30.16
CA GLN A 620 -33.63 -19.77 -28.75
C GLN A 620 -32.48 -18.96 -28.17
N THR A 621 -32.81 -17.72 -27.80
CA THR A 621 -32.03 -16.89 -26.91
C THR A 621 -31.90 -17.72 -25.64
N SER A 622 -30.90 -18.60 -25.62
CA SER A 622 -30.45 -19.24 -24.41
C SER A 622 -30.07 -18.06 -23.53
N GLU A 623 -30.87 -17.87 -22.49
CA GLU A 623 -30.65 -16.87 -21.47
C GLU A 623 -29.15 -16.83 -21.15
N PRO A 624 -28.54 -15.64 -21.04
CA PRO A 624 -27.13 -15.54 -20.69
C PRO A 624 -26.91 -16.36 -19.43
N HIS A 625 -26.13 -17.44 -19.54
CA HIS A 625 -25.84 -18.36 -18.45
C HIS A 625 -25.69 -17.56 -17.16
N ALA A 626 -26.67 -17.78 -16.28
CA ALA A 626 -27.02 -16.91 -15.18
C ALA A 626 -25.80 -16.23 -14.58
N THR A 627 -25.86 -14.89 -14.51
CA THR A 627 -25.03 -14.06 -13.64
C THR A 627 -25.01 -14.72 -12.27
N GLN A 628 -24.01 -15.57 -11.97
CA GLN A 628 -23.93 -16.22 -10.67
C GLN A 628 -23.96 -15.09 -9.65
N THR A 629 -24.94 -15.13 -8.76
CA THR A 629 -25.34 -13.99 -7.96
C THR A 629 -24.18 -13.62 -7.04
N PHE A 630 -23.32 -12.68 -7.46
CA PHE A 630 -22.21 -12.14 -6.68
C PHE A 630 -22.59 -11.79 -5.23
N PRO A 631 -23.85 -11.38 -4.92
CA PRO A 631 -24.33 -11.28 -3.53
C PRO A 631 -24.19 -12.55 -2.67
N ARG A 632 -24.46 -13.75 -3.23
CA ARG A 632 -24.29 -15.02 -2.51
C ARG A 632 -22.81 -15.32 -2.27
N LEU A 633 -21.98 -15.06 -3.29
CA LEU A 633 -20.54 -15.24 -3.20
C LEU A 633 -19.94 -14.28 -2.15
N LEU A 634 -20.35 -13.02 -2.16
CA LEU A 634 -19.97 -12.02 -1.16
C LEU A 634 -20.22 -12.51 0.27
N ARG A 635 -21.43 -13.01 0.57
CA ARG A 635 -21.75 -13.55 1.91
C ARG A 635 -20.85 -14.73 2.29
N ARG A 636 -20.64 -15.68 1.37
CA ARG A 636 -19.76 -16.84 1.60
C ARG A 636 -18.31 -16.42 1.84
N THR A 637 -17.81 -15.46 1.06
CA THR A 637 -16.46 -14.93 1.20
C THR A 637 -16.29 -14.24 2.55
N LEU A 638 -17.28 -13.46 3.01
CA LEU A 638 -17.24 -12.85 4.35
C LEU A 638 -17.19 -13.89 5.47
N LEU A 639 -18.04 -14.93 5.40
CA LEU A 639 -18.04 -16.02 6.38
C LEU A 639 -16.71 -16.79 6.39
N ALA A 640 -16.16 -17.08 5.20
CA ALA A 640 -14.84 -17.69 5.07
C ALA A 640 -13.75 -16.79 5.68
N GLY A 641 -13.84 -15.47 5.50
CA GLY A 641 -12.94 -14.50 6.12
C GLY A 641 -12.96 -14.56 7.64
N LEU A 642 -14.14 -14.59 8.26
CA LEU A 642 -14.27 -14.73 9.72
C LEU A 642 -13.70 -16.06 10.22
N ALA A 643 -13.99 -17.16 9.52
CA ALA A 643 -13.46 -18.47 9.87
C ALA A 643 -11.93 -18.50 9.79
N THR A 644 -11.35 -17.97 8.70
CA THR A 644 -9.89 -17.86 8.53
C THR A 644 -9.26 -16.97 9.60
N ALA A 645 -9.86 -15.82 9.92
CA ALA A 645 -9.38 -14.93 10.99
C ALA A 645 -9.33 -15.66 12.35
N THR A 646 -10.37 -16.45 12.64
CA THR A 646 -10.46 -17.26 13.85
C THR A 646 -9.36 -18.32 13.88
N VAL A 647 -9.18 -19.06 12.78
CA VAL A 647 -8.11 -20.07 12.68
C VAL A 647 -6.73 -19.44 12.82
N CYS A 648 -6.46 -18.31 12.17
CA CYS A 648 -5.18 -17.61 12.32
C CYS A 648 -4.97 -17.14 13.77
N THR A 649 -6.00 -16.58 14.41
CA THR A 649 -5.89 -16.02 15.76
C THR A 649 -5.67 -17.10 16.81
N PHE A 650 -6.51 -18.13 16.83
CA PHE A 650 -6.49 -19.16 17.86
C PHE A 650 -5.60 -20.34 17.49
N GLY A 651 -5.67 -20.79 16.24
CA GLY A 651 -4.91 -21.94 15.75
C GLY A 651 -3.41 -21.66 15.70
N PHE A 652 -2.98 -20.56 15.07
CA PHE A 652 -1.55 -20.26 14.99
C PHE A 652 -0.95 -19.89 16.33
N ALA A 653 -1.67 -19.11 17.16
CA ALA A 653 -1.26 -18.88 18.54
C ALA A 653 -1.11 -20.21 19.31
N GLY A 654 -2.07 -21.13 19.18
CA GLY A 654 -2.01 -22.45 19.81
C GLY A 654 -0.79 -23.28 19.38
N VAL A 655 -0.45 -23.28 18.09
CA VAL A 655 0.76 -23.97 17.58
C VAL A 655 2.03 -23.31 18.12
N THR A 656 2.13 -21.98 18.09
CA THR A 656 3.28 -21.27 18.67
C THR A 656 3.42 -21.59 20.16
N ARG A 657 2.31 -21.59 20.89
CA ARG A 657 2.26 -21.92 22.31
C ARG A 657 2.69 -23.35 22.61
N ALA A 658 2.32 -24.32 21.77
CA ALA A 658 2.76 -25.71 21.91
C ALA A 658 4.28 -25.88 21.75
N VAL A 659 4.93 -25.00 20.98
CA VAL A 659 6.37 -25.07 20.69
C VAL A 659 7.22 -24.28 21.68
N TYR A 660 6.74 -23.11 22.10
CA TYR A 660 7.49 -22.16 22.94
C TYR A 660 7.01 -22.09 24.39
N GLY A 661 5.82 -22.59 24.72
CA GLY A 661 5.21 -22.44 26.04
C GLY A 661 5.01 -20.96 26.41
N ASP A 662 5.38 -20.59 27.64
CA ASP A 662 5.35 -19.21 28.16
C ASP A 662 6.54 -18.34 27.74
N LYS A 663 7.43 -18.85 26.89
CA LYS A 663 8.66 -18.15 26.55
C LYS A 663 8.49 -17.31 25.29
N SER A 664 9.13 -16.14 25.30
CA SER A 664 9.26 -15.31 24.10
C SER A 664 10.33 -15.85 23.15
N LEU A 665 10.25 -15.43 21.89
CA LEU A 665 11.27 -15.76 20.90
C LEU A 665 12.65 -15.17 21.27
N HIS A 666 12.67 -13.93 21.77
CA HIS A 666 13.88 -13.15 22.06
C HIS A 666 14.11 -12.93 23.56
N ALA A 667 15.38 -12.88 23.97
CA ALA A 667 15.80 -12.69 25.35
C ALA A 667 15.72 -11.20 25.65
N GLY A 668 14.66 -10.75 26.33
CA GLY A 668 14.49 -9.34 26.73
C GLY A 668 13.42 -8.56 25.95
N HIS A 669 13.05 -8.99 24.73
CA HIS A 669 11.93 -8.38 24.02
C HIS A 669 10.66 -9.18 24.28
N LYS A 670 9.82 -8.66 25.18
CA LYS A 670 8.66 -9.39 25.69
C LYS A 670 7.41 -9.25 24.82
N GLY A 671 7.27 -8.18 24.03
CA GLY A 671 6.17 -8.02 23.07
C GLY A 671 4.79 -7.93 23.73
N PHE A 672 4.65 -7.22 24.85
CA PHE A 672 3.39 -7.15 25.59
C PHE A 672 2.48 -6.06 25.02
N ARG A 673 1.29 -6.45 24.52
CA ARG A 673 0.20 -5.54 24.13
C ARG A 673 -0.72 -5.18 25.30
N PHE A 674 -0.86 -6.11 26.24
CA PHE A 674 -1.77 -6.03 27.39
C PHE A 674 -1.03 -6.35 28.69
N GLY A 675 -1.59 -5.88 29.81
CA GLY A 675 -1.07 -6.09 31.16
C GLY A 675 -0.16 -4.94 31.67
N PRO A 676 0.45 -5.08 32.85
CA PRO A 676 1.27 -4.04 33.47
C PRO A 676 2.55 -3.72 32.68
N GLN A 677 3.15 -4.72 32.02
CA GLN A 677 4.41 -4.58 31.28
C GLN A 677 4.20 -4.18 29.80
N THR A 678 3.09 -3.52 29.49
CA THR A 678 2.71 -3.20 28.11
C THR A 678 3.65 -2.15 27.50
N GLU A 679 4.17 -2.42 26.30
CA GLU A 679 5.23 -1.61 25.70
C GLU A 679 4.85 -0.15 25.45
N TRP A 680 3.65 0.13 24.94
CA TRP A 680 3.24 1.51 24.64
C TRP A 680 2.99 2.36 25.89
N ARG A 681 2.85 1.73 27.07
CA ARG A 681 2.75 2.43 28.37
C ARG A 681 4.15 2.73 28.93
N LEU A 682 5.07 1.78 28.79
CA LEU A 682 6.45 1.88 29.30
C LEU A 682 7.37 2.71 28.39
N TYR A 683 7.14 2.67 27.10
CA TYR A 683 7.94 3.32 26.06
C TYR A 683 7.02 4.11 25.10
N PRO A 684 6.33 5.16 25.59
CA PRO A 684 5.48 6.01 24.76
C PRO A 684 6.31 6.86 23.77
N VAL A 685 5.61 7.55 22.85
CA VAL A 685 6.23 8.60 22.02
C VAL A 685 6.35 9.87 22.86
N LEU A 686 7.57 10.40 22.94
CA LEU A 686 7.93 11.61 23.67
C LEU A 686 8.51 12.65 22.70
N ARG A 687 8.29 13.94 22.99
CA ARG A 687 8.73 15.07 22.15
C ARG A 687 10.22 15.36 22.22
N ASP A 688 10.83 15.06 23.37
CA ASP A 688 12.23 15.34 23.71
C ASP A 688 13.18 14.20 23.34
N LYS A 689 12.67 13.11 22.77
CA LYS A 689 13.45 11.91 22.46
C LYS A 689 13.36 11.53 20.99
N ASP A 690 14.48 11.08 20.44
CA ASP A 690 14.51 10.49 19.11
C ASP A 690 13.81 9.13 19.09
N HIS A 691 12.86 8.96 18.18
CA HIS A 691 12.12 7.72 18.01
C HIS A 691 12.36 7.14 16.61
N ARG A 692 12.97 5.95 16.55
CA ARG A 692 13.18 5.19 15.31
C ARG A 692 11.94 4.42 14.90
#